data_AF-A0AAV6M930-F1
#
_entry.id   AF-A0AAV6M930-F1
#
_cell.length_a   1.000
_cell.length_b   1.000
_cell.length_c   1.000
_cell.angle_alpha   90.00
_cell.angle_beta   90.00
_cell.angle_gamma   90.00
#
_symmetry.space_group_name_H-M   'P 1'
#
loop_
_entity.id
_entity.type
_entity.pdbx_description
1 polymer ?
#
loop_
_entity_poly.entity_id
_entity_poly.type
_entity_poly.pdbx_seq_one_letter_code
_entity_poly.pdbx_strand_id
1 'polypeptide(L)'
;MATTHAFPKPPSLLPSLRPTIGFVSPISFQTLSSFPYPLRRHRSIVTSSSAATASPVVASLKETLGSVGKTWSDLTSMNYWVVRDYYRLVNSVNEFEPQMQSLADEQLTAKTSEFRRRLEQGETLADIQAEAFAVVREAAKRKLGMRHFDVQIIGGAVLHDGSIAEMKTGEGKTLVSTLAAYLNALTGEGVHVVTVNDYLAQRDAEWMGRVHRFLGLSVGLIQRGMKAEERRSNYSCDITYTNNSELGFDYLRDNLAGNEEQLVMRWPKPFHFAIVDEVDSVLIDEGRNPLLISGEASKDAARYPVAAKIAELLAKGIHYNVELKDNSVELTEEGIAMAEIALETNDLWDESDPWARFVINALKAKEFYRRDVQYIVRNGKALIINELTGRVEEKRRWSEGIHQAVEAKEGLKIQADSVVVAQITYQSLFKLYPKLSGMTGTAKTEEKEFLKMFQTPVIEVPTNLPNIRKDLPIQAFASARGKWEYVRQEVEYMFRQGRPVLVGTTSVENSEYLSDLLKERKIPHNVLNARPKYAAREAETVAQAGRKYAITISTNMAGRGTDIILGGNPKMLAREIIEDSLLSFLTKESPDYEIDGEEVSRKVLSKVNVGPSSLALLAKTALMAKYKLADEQVEAYPLGPTIALAYLSVLEDCELHCSKEGAEVKRLGGLHVIGTSLHESRRIDNQLRGEQEDKETLDRPDLWSGSAIVKQLLALQINAEKYFFGIRKSLVEFDEVLEVQRKHVYDLRQSILTGNNESCTQHIFQ
;
A
#
# COMPACT_ATOMS: atom_id res chain seq x y z
N MET A 1 -42.52 31.73 36.43
CA MET A 1 -43.63 32.10 35.52
C MET A 1 -43.23 31.69 34.12
N ALA A 2 -44.16 31.02 33.44
CA ALA A 2 -43.98 30.34 32.16
C ALA A 2 -43.73 31.31 30.99
N THR A 3 -43.12 30.83 29.92
CA THR A 3 -43.85 30.51 28.67
C THR A 3 -42.94 29.84 27.64
N THR A 4 -43.40 28.67 27.22
CA THR A 4 -42.92 27.82 26.12
C THR A 4 -43.54 28.29 24.80
N HIS A 5 -42.74 28.37 23.72
CA HIS A 5 -43.26 28.30 22.35
C HIS A 5 -42.43 27.33 21.51
N ALA A 6 -43.15 26.39 20.91
CA ALA A 6 -42.66 25.28 20.10
C ALA A 6 -42.40 25.70 18.64
N PHE A 7 -41.38 25.10 18.03
CA PHE A 7 -41.09 25.19 16.60
C PHE A 7 -41.90 24.15 15.79
N PRO A 8 -42.32 24.45 14.55
CA PRO A 8 -43.18 23.57 13.74
C PRO A 8 -42.38 22.50 12.98
N LYS A 9 -43.02 21.33 12.77
CA LYS A 9 -42.54 20.19 11.96
C LYS A 9 -42.67 20.46 10.44
N PRO A 10 -41.83 19.85 9.60
CA PRO A 10 -41.95 19.94 8.13
C PRO A 10 -43.07 19.03 7.58
N PRO A 11 -43.59 19.32 6.36
CA PRO A 11 -44.79 18.69 5.80
C PRO A 11 -44.54 17.29 5.22
N SER A 12 -45.59 16.46 5.31
CA SER A 12 -45.71 15.11 4.76
C SER A 12 -45.92 15.11 3.24
N LEU A 13 -45.14 14.28 2.54
CA LEU A 13 -45.26 13.99 1.11
C LEU A 13 -46.46 13.07 0.80
N LEU A 14 -47.06 13.31 -0.37
CA LEU A 14 -48.19 12.63 -1.00
C LEU A 14 -47.89 11.16 -1.40
N PRO A 15 -48.93 10.31 -1.57
CA PRO A 15 -48.77 8.87 -1.83
C PRO A 15 -48.42 8.58 -3.30
N SER A 16 -47.45 7.69 -3.52
CA SER A 16 -47.03 7.21 -4.83
C SER A 16 -47.98 6.15 -5.41
N LEU A 17 -48.28 6.30 -6.70
CA LEU A 17 -49.00 5.36 -7.55
C LEU A 17 -48.21 4.05 -7.72
N ARG A 18 -48.89 2.90 -7.55
CA ARG A 18 -48.38 1.56 -7.89
C ARG A 18 -48.61 1.27 -9.37
N PRO A 19 -47.63 0.74 -10.12
CA PRO A 19 -47.90 -0.10 -11.28
C PRO A 19 -48.05 -1.56 -10.84
N THR A 20 -49.14 -2.16 -11.27
CA THR A 20 -49.42 -3.60 -11.24
C THR A 20 -48.57 -4.33 -12.28
N ILE A 21 -47.74 -5.29 -11.86
CA ILE A 21 -47.18 -6.33 -12.74
C ILE A 21 -47.50 -7.69 -12.12
N GLY A 22 -48.03 -8.59 -12.96
CA GLY A 22 -48.68 -9.83 -12.58
C GLY A 22 -47.76 -10.89 -12.00
N PHE A 23 -48.39 -11.72 -11.17
CA PHE A 23 -47.87 -12.99 -10.66
C PHE A 23 -47.52 -13.94 -11.81
N VAL A 24 -46.27 -14.37 -11.89
CA VAL A 24 -45.85 -15.65 -12.50
C VAL A 24 -45.00 -16.40 -11.47
N SER A 25 -45.35 -17.66 -11.29
CA SER A 25 -44.90 -18.63 -10.28
C SER A 25 -43.37 -18.80 -10.24
N PRO A 26 -42.76 -19.00 -9.06
CA PRO A 26 -41.35 -19.38 -8.98
C PRO A 26 -41.17 -20.84 -9.40
N ILE A 27 -40.39 -21.05 -10.45
CA ILE A 27 -39.82 -22.34 -10.82
C ILE A 27 -38.78 -22.72 -9.77
N SER A 28 -38.90 -23.95 -9.29
CA SER A 28 -38.02 -24.64 -8.35
C SER A 28 -36.54 -24.50 -8.75
N PHE A 29 -35.72 -23.87 -7.90
CA PHE A 29 -34.27 -24.03 -7.91
C PHE A 29 -33.87 -24.98 -6.79
N GLN A 30 -33.32 -26.12 -7.20
CA GLN A 30 -32.81 -27.17 -6.35
C GLN A 30 -31.63 -26.66 -5.51
N THR A 31 -31.70 -26.93 -4.22
CA THR A 31 -30.60 -26.82 -3.27
C THR A 31 -29.47 -27.77 -3.65
N LEU A 32 -28.33 -27.23 -4.09
CA LEU A 32 -27.05 -27.94 -4.14
C LEU A 32 -26.28 -27.68 -2.83
N SER A 33 -26.59 -28.49 -1.84
CA SER A 33 -25.74 -28.73 -0.67
C SER A 33 -24.88 -29.97 -0.92
N SER A 34 -23.55 -29.84 -0.97
CA SER A 34 -22.60 -30.84 -0.44
C SER A 34 -21.15 -30.51 -0.82
N PHE A 35 -20.34 -30.13 0.17
CA PHE A 35 -18.89 -30.37 0.15
C PHE A 35 -18.62 -31.69 0.89
N PRO A 36 -17.86 -32.66 0.33
CA PRO A 36 -17.57 -33.91 1.01
C PRO A 36 -16.23 -33.84 1.76
N TYR A 37 -16.26 -34.20 3.05
CA TYR A 37 -15.09 -34.66 3.81
C TYR A 37 -15.01 -36.19 3.74
N PRO A 38 -13.85 -36.83 3.52
CA PRO A 38 -13.71 -38.27 3.70
C PRO A 38 -13.09 -38.57 5.07
N LEU A 39 -13.88 -39.17 5.96
CA LEU A 39 -13.35 -39.99 7.05
C LEU A 39 -14.12 -41.30 7.05
N ARG A 40 -13.43 -42.39 6.67
CA ARG A 40 -13.94 -43.75 6.84
C ARG A 40 -12.84 -44.59 7.47
N ARG A 41 -13.07 -45.08 8.69
CA ARG A 41 -12.67 -46.44 9.08
C ARG A 41 -13.61 -46.99 10.14
N HIS A 42 -14.01 -48.23 9.88
CA HIS A 42 -14.94 -49.07 10.60
C HIS A 42 -14.53 -49.37 12.05
N ARG A 43 -15.52 -49.49 12.94
CA ARG A 43 -15.87 -50.77 13.59
C ARG A 43 -17.21 -50.68 14.32
N SER A 44 -18.12 -51.57 13.94
CA SER A 44 -19.25 -52.03 14.73
C SER A 44 -18.77 -52.73 16.00
N ILE A 45 -19.52 -52.61 17.11
CA ILE A 45 -19.98 -53.72 17.99
C ILE A 45 -20.70 -53.14 19.23
N VAL A 46 -22.00 -53.49 19.30
CA VAL A 46 -22.79 -53.94 20.47
C VAL A 46 -22.88 -53.09 21.75
N THR A 47 -24.14 -52.85 22.10
CA THR A 47 -24.73 -52.38 23.36
C THR A 47 -24.42 -53.24 24.58
N SER A 48 -24.08 -52.63 25.72
CA SER A 48 -24.61 -53.01 27.04
C SER A 48 -24.24 -52.03 28.16
N SER A 49 -25.19 -51.84 29.07
CA SER A 49 -25.19 -51.13 30.35
C SER A 49 -24.06 -51.47 31.32
N SER A 50 -23.63 -50.51 32.15
CA SER A 50 -23.68 -50.58 33.63
C SER A 50 -22.96 -49.39 34.28
N ALA A 51 -23.59 -48.85 35.33
CA ALA A 51 -23.00 -47.90 36.27
C ALA A 51 -21.86 -48.55 37.09
N ALA A 52 -20.81 -47.78 37.42
CA ALA A 52 -20.22 -47.71 38.76
C ALA A 52 -18.88 -46.93 38.80
N THR A 53 -18.79 -46.08 39.83
CA THR A 53 -17.63 -45.77 40.70
C THR A 53 -16.47 -44.92 40.20
N ALA A 54 -16.24 -43.85 40.98
CA ALA A 54 -15.14 -42.90 40.90
C ALA A 54 -13.86 -43.38 41.62
N SER A 55 -12.75 -42.75 41.22
CA SER A 55 -11.45 -42.55 41.91
C SER A 55 -10.38 -43.65 41.84
N PRO A 56 -9.08 -43.30 42.02
CA PRO A 56 -8.37 -42.09 41.60
C PRO A 56 -6.98 -42.39 41.00
N VAL A 57 -6.57 -41.72 39.91
CA VAL A 57 -5.15 -41.60 39.55
C VAL A 57 -4.87 -40.14 39.17
N VAL A 58 -4.90 -39.28 40.18
CA VAL A 58 -4.35 -37.92 40.13
C VAL A 58 -3.01 -37.95 40.84
N ALA A 59 -1.99 -38.48 40.17
CA ALA A 59 -0.58 -38.35 40.59
C ALA A 59 0.38 -38.94 39.54
N SER A 60 0.45 -38.38 38.33
CA SER A 60 1.67 -38.51 37.48
C SER A 60 1.69 -37.61 36.23
N LEU A 61 1.15 -36.39 36.30
CA LEU A 61 1.23 -35.40 35.22
C LEU A 61 1.61 -34.02 35.75
N LYS A 62 2.62 -34.01 36.63
CA LYS A 62 3.29 -32.79 37.10
C LYS A 62 4.79 -32.97 36.89
N GLU A 63 5.22 -32.87 35.64
CA GLU A 63 6.55 -32.39 35.25
C GLU A 63 6.58 -32.34 33.73
N THR A 64 7.12 -31.25 33.17
CA THR A 64 7.16 -30.88 31.73
C THR A 64 5.87 -30.34 31.08
N LEU A 65 5.34 -29.23 31.60
CA LEU A 65 4.69 -28.20 30.77
C LEU A 65 4.96 -26.83 31.42
N GLY A 66 5.78 -26.02 30.75
CA GLY A 66 6.11 -24.65 31.18
C GLY A 66 4.85 -23.80 31.34
N SER A 67 4.79 -23.05 32.43
CA SER A 67 3.65 -22.26 32.85
C SER A 67 3.35 -21.10 31.91
N VAL A 68 2.18 -21.11 31.29
CA VAL A 68 1.45 -19.90 30.88
C VAL A 68 0.03 -20.07 31.41
N GLY A 69 -0.36 -19.23 32.38
CA GLY A 69 -1.72 -19.19 32.88
C GLY A 69 -2.66 -18.79 31.74
N LYS A 70 -3.51 -19.71 31.28
CA LYS A 70 -4.48 -19.45 30.21
C LYS A 70 -5.77 -18.91 30.80
N THR A 71 -6.31 -17.86 30.22
CA THR A 71 -7.54 -17.21 30.68
C THR A 71 -8.75 -17.90 30.03
N TRP A 72 -9.90 -17.96 30.71
CA TRP A 72 -11.14 -18.54 30.14
C TRP A 72 -11.59 -17.85 28.83
N SER A 73 -11.18 -16.60 28.59
CA SER A 73 -11.39 -15.87 27.33
C SER A 73 -10.61 -16.43 26.13
N ASP A 74 -9.48 -17.10 26.36
CA ASP A 74 -8.62 -17.61 25.29
C ASP A 74 -9.19 -18.90 24.70
N LEU A 75 -9.88 -19.69 25.54
CA LEU A 75 -10.55 -20.93 25.14
C LEU A 75 -11.83 -20.70 24.31
N THR A 76 -12.42 -19.51 24.38
CA THR A 76 -13.60 -19.13 23.59
C THR A 76 -13.27 -18.34 22.32
N SER A 77 -12.01 -17.92 22.14
CA SER A 77 -11.59 -17.16 20.96
C SER A 77 -11.45 -18.07 19.74
N MET A 78 -12.16 -17.74 18.65
CA MET A 78 -12.04 -18.45 17.37
C MET A 78 -10.61 -18.43 16.82
N ASN A 79 -9.86 -17.33 17.02
CA ASN A 79 -8.48 -17.21 16.59
C ASN A 79 -7.57 -18.28 17.22
N TYR A 80 -7.79 -18.61 18.51
CA TYR A 80 -7.01 -19.64 19.20
C TYR A 80 -7.15 -21.02 18.53
N TRP A 81 -8.37 -21.41 18.18
CA TRP A 81 -8.64 -22.71 17.56
C TRP A 81 -8.06 -22.81 16.15
N VAL A 82 -8.19 -21.74 15.36
CA VAL A 82 -7.60 -21.64 14.01
C VAL A 82 -6.08 -21.75 14.08
N VAL A 83 -5.43 -20.94 14.92
CA VAL A 83 -3.97 -20.96 15.11
C VAL A 83 -3.49 -22.34 15.60
N ARG A 84 -4.22 -22.97 16.52
CA ARG A 84 -3.90 -24.32 17.01
C ARG A 84 -3.93 -25.36 15.89
N ASP A 85 -4.86 -25.24 14.94
CA ASP A 85 -4.92 -26.19 13.82
C ASP A 85 -3.74 -25.97 12.85
N TYR A 86 -3.28 -24.73 12.64
CA TYR A 86 -2.03 -24.47 11.89
C TYR A 86 -0.79 -25.07 12.54
N TYR A 87 -0.74 -25.23 13.86
CA TYR A 87 0.39 -25.92 14.51
C TYR A 87 0.51 -27.39 14.07
N ARG A 88 -0.55 -28.03 13.56
CA ARG A 88 -0.43 -29.37 12.96
C ARG A 88 0.40 -29.34 11.67
N LEU A 89 0.19 -28.32 10.84
CA LEU A 89 1.02 -28.08 9.67
C LEU A 89 2.46 -27.78 10.07
N VAL A 90 2.68 -26.93 11.08
CA VAL A 90 4.03 -26.64 11.62
C VAL A 90 4.76 -27.93 12.00
N ASN A 91 4.10 -28.82 12.75
CA ASN A 91 4.70 -30.10 13.14
C ASN A 91 5.07 -30.94 11.91
N SER A 92 4.19 -31.00 10.91
CA SER A 92 4.44 -31.74 9.67
C SER A 92 5.63 -31.15 8.88
N VAL A 93 5.72 -29.83 8.77
CA VAL A 93 6.87 -29.13 8.15
C VAL A 93 8.17 -29.43 8.90
N ASN A 94 8.12 -29.43 10.24
CA ASN A 94 9.28 -29.75 11.09
C ASN A 94 9.74 -31.22 10.90
N GLU A 95 8.82 -32.15 10.66
CA GLU A 95 9.15 -33.56 10.38
C GLU A 95 9.88 -33.74 9.03
N PHE A 96 9.57 -32.92 8.02
CA PHE A 96 10.28 -32.93 6.73
C PHE A 96 11.64 -32.25 6.76
N GLU A 97 11.92 -31.38 7.74
CA GLU A 97 13.15 -30.57 7.79
C GLU A 97 14.46 -31.40 7.71
N PRO A 98 14.64 -32.51 8.45
CA PRO A 98 15.85 -33.33 8.34
C PRO A 98 16.06 -33.93 6.94
N GLN A 99 14.96 -34.32 6.28
CA GLN A 99 15.02 -34.85 4.92
C GLN A 99 15.49 -33.77 3.94
N MET A 100 14.91 -32.56 4.02
CA MET A 100 15.28 -31.44 3.15
C MET A 100 16.72 -30.97 3.38
N GLN A 101 17.19 -30.97 4.63
CA GLN A 101 18.58 -30.64 4.97
C GLN A 101 19.59 -31.61 4.33
N SER A 102 19.22 -32.88 4.16
CA SER A 102 20.10 -33.89 3.56
C SER A 102 20.23 -33.79 2.03
N LEU A 103 19.33 -33.05 1.38
CA LEU A 103 19.33 -32.92 -0.09
C LEU A 103 20.44 -31.98 -0.58
N ALA A 104 21.07 -32.33 -1.69
CA ALA A 104 21.93 -31.42 -2.44
C ALA A 104 21.13 -30.26 -3.06
N ASP A 105 21.81 -29.17 -3.45
CA ASP A 105 21.16 -27.99 -4.03
C ASP A 105 20.39 -28.33 -5.32
N GLU A 106 20.93 -29.23 -6.15
CA GLU A 106 20.28 -29.70 -7.38
C GLU A 106 19.01 -30.52 -7.07
N GLN A 107 19.05 -31.35 -6.03
CA GLN A 107 17.91 -32.17 -5.60
C GLN A 107 16.79 -31.31 -5.00
N LEU A 108 17.16 -30.31 -4.22
CA LEU A 108 16.21 -29.37 -3.63
C LEU A 108 15.54 -28.51 -4.72
N THR A 109 16.30 -28.11 -5.75
CA THR A 109 15.75 -27.43 -6.93
C THR A 109 14.82 -28.34 -7.74
N ALA A 110 15.17 -29.61 -7.89
CA ALA A 110 14.36 -30.60 -8.61
C ALA A 110 13.00 -30.88 -7.96
N LYS A 111 12.81 -30.56 -6.67
CA LYS A 111 11.51 -30.68 -5.99
C LYS A 111 10.42 -29.85 -6.65
N THR A 112 10.73 -28.71 -7.26
CA THR A 112 9.74 -27.89 -7.99
C THR A 112 9.12 -28.67 -9.15
N SER A 113 9.96 -29.32 -9.97
CA SER A 113 9.49 -30.16 -11.08
C SER A 113 8.74 -31.40 -10.57
N GLU A 114 9.16 -31.97 -9.45
CA GLU A 114 8.46 -33.08 -8.79
C GLU A 114 7.04 -32.67 -8.37
N PHE A 115 6.90 -31.52 -7.71
CA PHE A 115 5.60 -31.02 -7.26
C PHE A 115 4.68 -30.67 -8.43
N ARG A 116 5.18 -29.99 -9.47
CA ARG A 116 4.38 -29.70 -10.68
C ARG A 116 3.81 -30.98 -11.29
N ARG A 117 4.63 -32.02 -11.43
CA ARG A 117 4.19 -33.34 -11.93
C ARG A 117 3.16 -34.01 -11.00
N ARG A 118 3.30 -33.89 -9.68
CA ARG A 118 2.33 -34.43 -8.70
C ARG A 118 0.97 -33.72 -8.80
N LEU A 119 0.98 -32.41 -9.00
CA LEU A 119 -0.24 -31.62 -9.25
C LEU A 119 -0.91 -32.03 -10.58
N GLU A 120 -0.13 -32.24 -11.64
CA GLU A 120 -0.64 -32.78 -12.91
C GLU A 120 -1.25 -34.18 -12.77
N GLN A 121 -0.75 -34.99 -11.83
CA GLN A 121 -1.27 -36.32 -11.50
C GLN A 121 -2.51 -36.30 -10.60
N GLY A 122 -2.97 -35.12 -10.17
CA GLY A 122 -4.21 -34.94 -9.42
C GLY A 122 -4.05 -34.75 -7.91
N GLU A 123 -2.83 -34.63 -7.38
CA GLU A 123 -2.64 -34.13 -6.01
C GLU A 123 -3.04 -32.65 -5.91
N THR A 124 -3.50 -32.23 -4.73
CA THR A 124 -3.88 -30.84 -4.46
C THR A 124 -2.74 -30.05 -3.84
N LEU A 125 -2.84 -28.71 -3.87
CA LEU A 125 -1.89 -27.84 -3.16
C LEU A 125 -1.84 -28.14 -1.65
N ALA A 126 -2.96 -28.58 -1.06
CA ALA A 126 -3.02 -28.95 0.36
C ALA A 126 -2.22 -30.22 0.65
N ASP A 127 -2.23 -31.20 -0.26
CA ASP A 127 -1.50 -32.47 -0.08
C ASP A 127 0.02 -32.26 -0.07
N ILE A 128 0.51 -31.31 -0.87
CA ILE A 128 1.94 -31.00 -0.97
C ILE A 128 2.40 -29.86 -0.04
N GLN A 129 1.49 -29.18 0.65
CA GLN A 129 1.78 -27.93 1.37
C GLN A 129 2.92 -28.06 2.40
N ALA A 130 2.86 -29.10 3.25
CA ALA A 130 3.86 -29.30 4.29
C ALA A 130 5.27 -29.53 3.72
N GLU A 131 5.37 -30.36 2.68
CA GLU A 131 6.64 -30.67 2.02
C GLU A 131 7.18 -29.44 1.26
N ALA A 132 6.31 -28.75 0.52
CA ALA A 132 6.67 -27.52 -0.19
C ALA A 132 7.17 -26.42 0.76
N PHE A 133 6.53 -26.24 1.93
CA PHE A 133 6.96 -25.28 2.94
C PHE A 133 8.31 -25.66 3.55
N ALA A 134 8.58 -26.95 3.74
CA ALA A 134 9.90 -27.42 4.19
C ALA A 134 11.00 -27.15 3.16
N VAL A 135 10.71 -27.34 1.87
CA VAL A 135 11.61 -27.00 0.75
C VAL A 135 11.94 -25.51 0.73
N VAL A 136 10.92 -24.65 0.83
CA VAL A 136 11.10 -23.19 0.86
C VAL A 136 11.89 -22.73 2.08
N ARG A 137 11.62 -23.32 3.25
CA ARG A 137 12.37 -23.04 4.49
C ARG A 137 13.85 -23.35 4.32
N GLU A 138 14.17 -24.52 3.78
CA GLU A 138 15.56 -24.92 3.57
C GLU A 138 16.25 -24.05 2.51
N ALA A 139 15.55 -23.70 1.43
CA ALA A 139 16.04 -22.76 0.42
C ALA A 139 16.34 -21.36 1.00
N ALA A 140 15.46 -20.83 1.86
CA ALA A 140 15.68 -19.57 2.54
C ALA A 140 16.88 -19.63 3.50
N LYS A 141 17.03 -20.73 4.24
CA LYS A 141 18.20 -20.96 5.09
C LYS A 141 19.49 -20.97 4.28
N ARG A 142 19.54 -21.64 3.12
CA ARG A 142 20.73 -21.71 2.26
C ARG A 142 21.07 -20.40 1.55
N LYS A 143 20.08 -19.69 1.01
CA LYS A 143 20.32 -18.50 0.16
C LYS A 143 20.28 -17.19 0.92
N LEU A 144 19.54 -17.11 2.02
CA LEU A 144 19.40 -15.90 2.83
C LEU A 144 20.04 -16.01 4.22
N GLY A 145 20.39 -17.23 4.67
CA GLY A 145 20.83 -17.48 6.05
C GLY A 145 19.68 -17.40 7.05
N MET A 146 18.43 -17.47 6.60
CA MET A 146 17.24 -17.24 7.42
C MET A 146 16.34 -18.47 7.38
N ARG A 147 16.25 -19.19 8.50
CA ARG A 147 15.28 -20.29 8.67
C ARG A 147 13.95 -19.70 9.11
N HIS A 148 12.85 -20.07 8.43
CA HIS A 148 11.51 -19.67 8.88
C HIS A 148 11.23 -20.17 10.30
N PHE A 149 10.76 -19.28 11.17
CA PHE A 149 10.21 -19.63 12.48
C PHE A 149 8.85 -20.32 12.35
N ASP A 150 8.42 -21.00 13.41
CA ASP A 150 7.15 -21.73 13.41
C ASP A 150 5.95 -20.78 13.21
N VAL A 151 5.99 -19.59 13.82
CA VAL A 151 4.98 -18.54 13.60
C VAL A 151 4.97 -18.02 12.16
N GLN A 152 6.11 -18.05 11.47
CA GLN A 152 6.20 -17.66 10.06
C GLN A 152 5.60 -18.72 9.13
N ILE A 153 5.71 -20.02 9.50
CA ILE A 153 5.00 -21.09 8.81
C ILE A 153 3.49 -20.92 8.95
N ILE A 154 2.99 -20.57 10.14
CA ILE A 154 1.58 -20.24 10.37
C ILE A 154 1.16 -19.07 9.47
N GLY A 155 1.94 -17.98 9.45
CA GLY A 155 1.67 -16.83 8.59
C GLY A 155 1.59 -17.23 7.10
N GLY A 156 2.51 -18.08 6.63
CA GLY A 156 2.51 -18.56 5.24
C GLY A 156 1.27 -19.41 4.92
N ALA A 157 0.79 -20.19 5.88
CA ALA A 157 -0.43 -20.97 5.74
C ALA A 157 -1.68 -20.08 5.70
N VAL A 158 -1.76 -19.06 6.57
CA VAL A 158 -2.85 -18.06 6.55
C VAL A 158 -2.92 -17.34 5.21
N LEU A 159 -1.76 -16.96 4.64
CA LEU A 159 -1.71 -16.36 3.30
C LEU A 159 -2.17 -17.35 2.22
N HIS A 160 -1.72 -18.60 2.31
CA HIS A 160 -2.19 -19.65 1.40
C HIS A 160 -3.69 -19.93 1.55
N ASP A 161 -4.33 -19.68 2.68
CA ASP A 161 -5.78 -19.89 2.82
C ASP A 161 -6.62 -18.71 2.30
N GLY A 162 -5.99 -17.69 1.71
CA GLY A 162 -6.70 -16.50 1.24
C GLY A 162 -7.23 -15.64 2.38
N SER A 163 -6.44 -15.52 3.45
CA SER A 163 -6.75 -14.73 4.65
C SER A 163 -5.69 -13.66 4.91
N ILE A 164 -5.97 -12.75 5.85
CA ILE A 164 -5.00 -11.74 6.28
C ILE A 164 -4.24 -12.26 7.51
N ALA A 165 -2.91 -12.34 7.38
CA ALA A 165 -2.02 -12.63 8.48
C ALA A 165 -1.64 -11.35 9.22
N GLU A 166 -2.17 -11.15 10.43
CA GLU A 166 -1.66 -10.08 11.30
C GLU A 166 -0.39 -10.55 12.00
N MET A 167 0.75 -9.97 11.59
CA MET A 167 2.09 -10.24 12.12
C MET A 167 2.77 -8.92 12.49
N LYS A 168 3.21 -8.81 13.75
CA LYS A 168 3.85 -7.60 14.26
C LYS A 168 5.12 -7.27 13.47
N THR A 169 5.51 -5.99 13.46
CA THR A 169 6.72 -5.52 12.77
C THR A 169 7.96 -6.22 13.33
N GLY A 170 8.91 -6.58 12.47
CA GLY A 170 10.08 -7.39 12.84
C GLY A 170 9.85 -8.91 12.87
N GLU A 171 8.62 -9.43 12.73
CA GLU A 171 8.36 -10.89 12.66
C GLU A 171 8.73 -11.50 11.29
N GLY A 172 9.25 -10.71 10.35
CA GLY A 172 9.72 -11.18 9.04
C GLY A 172 8.62 -11.40 7.99
N LYS A 173 7.64 -10.49 7.91
CA LYS A 173 6.52 -10.50 6.95
C LYS A 173 6.96 -10.78 5.50
N THR A 174 7.99 -10.09 5.03
CA THR A 174 8.53 -10.29 3.68
C THR A 174 8.98 -11.73 3.43
N LEU A 175 9.64 -12.37 4.41
CA LEU A 175 10.08 -13.77 4.32
C LEU A 175 8.89 -14.76 4.37
N VAL A 176 7.83 -14.42 5.08
CA VAL A 176 6.60 -15.25 5.16
C VAL A 176 5.92 -15.39 3.81
N SER A 177 5.93 -14.31 3.01
CA SER A 177 5.30 -14.31 1.68
C SER A 177 5.87 -15.39 0.74
N THR A 178 7.14 -15.79 0.91
CA THR A 178 7.78 -16.77 0.04
C THR A 178 7.13 -18.15 0.10
N LEU A 179 6.56 -18.50 1.25
CA LEU A 179 5.91 -19.81 1.45
C LEU A 179 4.66 -19.92 0.57
N ALA A 180 3.74 -18.96 0.73
CA ALA A 180 2.49 -18.93 -0.03
C ALA A 180 2.73 -18.62 -1.51
N ALA A 181 3.67 -17.73 -1.84
CA ALA A 181 4.01 -17.40 -3.22
C ALA A 181 4.54 -18.62 -3.97
N TYR A 182 5.50 -19.36 -3.38
CA TYR A 182 6.04 -20.57 -3.99
C TYR A 182 4.95 -21.63 -4.22
N LEU A 183 4.18 -21.96 -3.19
CA LEU A 183 3.17 -23.02 -3.29
C LEU A 183 2.12 -22.73 -4.36
N ASN A 184 1.57 -21.51 -4.39
CA ASN A 184 0.56 -21.16 -5.39
C ASN A 184 1.18 -20.93 -6.79
N ALA A 185 2.46 -20.57 -6.91
CA ALA A 185 3.15 -20.45 -8.19
C ALA A 185 3.39 -21.80 -8.89
N LEU A 186 3.28 -22.92 -8.18
CA LEU A 186 3.38 -24.26 -8.77
C LEU A 186 2.25 -24.57 -9.76
N THR A 187 1.13 -23.84 -9.73
CA THR A 187 0.03 -23.98 -10.70
C THR A 187 0.37 -23.43 -12.08
N GLY A 188 1.39 -22.57 -12.19
CA GLY A 188 1.75 -21.87 -13.43
C GLY A 188 0.81 -20.71 -13.82
N GLU A 189 -0.28 -20.48 -13.09
CA GLU A 189 -1.24 -19.40 -13.39
C GLU A 189 -0.71 -18.01 -13.01
N GLY A 190 0.32 -17.94 -12.16
CA GLY A 190 1.03 -16.71 -11.77
C GLY A 190 0.59 -16.16 -10.41
N VAL A 191 1.52 -15.55 -9.67
CA VAL A 191 1.27 -14.94 -8.36
C VAL A 191 1.71 -13.48 -8.36
N HIS A 192 0.84 -12.59 -7.89
CA HIS A 192 1.18 -11.17 -7.73
C HIS A 192 1.47 -10.86 -6.26
N VAL A 193 2.70 -10.41 -5.97
CA VAL A 193 3.07 -9.86 -4.66
C VAL A 193 3.03 -8.35 -4.76
N VAL A 194 2.08 -7.74 -4.05
CA VAL A 194 1.79 -6.31 -4.17
C VAL A 194 2.31 -5.57 -2.95
N THR A 195 3.18 -4.58 -3.16
CA THR A 195 3.72 -3.71 -2.11
C THR A 195 3.17 -2.29 -2.20
N VAL A 196 3.46 -1.47 -1.18
CA VAL A 196 3.01 -0.06 -1.11
C VAL A 196 3.68 0.83 -2.16
N ASN A 197 4.94 0.56 -2.51
CA ASN A 197 5.69 1.39 -3.46
C ASN A 197 6.70 0.58 -4.30
N ASP A 198 7.25 1.24 -5.33
CA ASP A 198 8.22 0.66 -6.28
C ASP A 198 9.53 0.18 -5.62
N TYR A 199 10.01 0.91 -4.60
CA TYR A 199 11.26 0.57 -3.92
C TYR A 199 11.13 -0.76 -3.17
N LEU A 200 10.03 -0.96 -2.44
CA LEU A 200 9.76 -2.20 -1.72
C LEU A 200 9.56 -3.37 -2.70
N ALA A 201 8.83 -3.15 -3.81
CA ALA A 201 8.65 -4.16 -4.85
C ALA A 201 10.00 -4.64 -5.39
N GLN A 202 10.88 -3.69 -5.75
CA GLN A 202 12.20 -4.01 -6.27
C GLN A 202 13.06 -4.75 -5.24
N ARG A 203 13.16 -4.20 -4.02
CA ARG A 203 13.94 -4.78 -2.93
C ARG A 203 13.51 -6.22 -2.66
N ASP A 204 12.22 -6.48 -2.58
CA ASP A 204 11.69 -7.79 -2.23
C ASP A 204 11.84 -8.79 -3.40
N ALA A 205 11.67 -8.34 -4.65
CA ALA A 205 11.96 -9.15 -5.84
C ALA A 205 13.45 -9.54 -5.96
N GLU A 206 14.36 -8.67 -5.57
CA GLU A 206 15.80 -8.93 -5.57
C GLU A 206 16.23 -9.79 -4.39
N TRP A 207 15.59 -9.62 -3.23
CA TRP A 207 15.95 -10.30 -2.00
C TRP A 207 15.26 -11.67 -1.86
N MET A 208 13.93 -11.70 -1.80
CA MET A 208 13.15 -12.94 -1.70
C MET A 208 13.17 -13.74 -3.00
N GLY A 209 13.26 -13.05 -4.15
CA GLY A 209 13.40 -13.73 -5.44
C GLY A 209 14.64 -14.62 -5.54
N ARG A 210 15.65 -14.48 -4.67
CA ARG A 210 16.78 -15.44 -4.60
C ARG A 210 16.32 -16.84 -4.20
N VAL A 211 15.34 -16.94 -3.29
CA VAL A 211 14.77 -18.21 -2.84
C VAL A 211 13.98 -18.84 -3.99
N HIS A 212 13.11 -18.07 -4.63
CA HIS A 212 12.28 -18.53 -5.74
C HIS A 212 13.10 -18.95 -6.97
N ARG A 213 14.07 -18.12 -7.40
CA ARG A 213 14.97 -18.44 -8.51
C ARG A 213 15.84 -19.65 -8.22
N PHE A 214 16.30 -19.82 -6.98
CA PHE A 214 17.04 -21.02 -6.58
C PHE A 214 16.18 -22.28 -6.69
N LEU A 215 14.91 -22.20 -6.34
CA LEU A 215 13.95 -23.29 -6.52
C LEU A 215 13.45 -23.42 -7.98
N GLY A 216 14.05 -22.70 -8.95
CA GLY A 216 13.70 -22.82 -10.36
C GLY A 216 12.42 -22.09 -10.79
N LEU A 217 11.86 -21.21 -9.96
CA LEU A 217 10.77 -20.32 -10.36
C LEU A 217 11.30 -19.03 -10.98
N SER A 218 10.57 -18.52 -11.96
CA SER A 218 10.80 -17.20 -12.56
C SER A 218 10.19 -16.08 -11.71
N VAL A 219 10.91 -14.96 -11.59
CA VAL A 219 10.50 -13.81 -10.76
C VAL A 219 10.58 -12.53 -11.58
N GLY A 220 9.44 -11.90 -11.81
CA GLY A 220 9.28 -10.63 -12.50
C GLY A 220 9.11 -9.45 -11.53
N LEU A 221 9.39 -8.26 -12.03
CA LEU A 221 9.24 -6.98 -11.33
C LEU A 221 8.58 -5.96 -12.27
N ILE A 222 7.54 -5.28 -11.80
CA ILE A 222 6.90 -4.17 -12.51
C ILE A 222 7.28 -2.87 -11.81
N GLN A 223 7.75 -1.90 -12.59
CA GLN A 223 8.10 -0.56 -12.12
C GLN A 223 7.58 0.51 -13.08
N ARG A 224 7.42 1.71 -12.53
CA ARG A 224 7.10 2.90 -13.30
C ARG A 224 8.13 3.15 -14.41
N GLY A 225 7.65 3.45 -15.61
CA GLY A 225 8.48 3.79 -16.77
C GLY A 225 8.94 2.58 -17.60
N MET A 226 8.69 1.35 -17.17
CA MET A 226 8.91 0.15 -17.99
C MET A 226 8.07 0.18 -19.27
N LYS A 227 8.67 -0.31 -20.36
CA LYS A 227 7.99 -0.46 -21.66
C LYS A 227 6.99 -1.63 -21.62
N ALA A 228 6.03 -1.63 -22.54
CA ALA A 228 5.01 -2.68 -22.62
C ALA A 228 5.62 -4.10 -22.78
N GLU A 229 6.67 -4.24 -23.60
CA GLU A 229 7.38 -5.52 -23.80
C GLU A 229 8.03 -6.04 -22.49
N GLU A 230 8.67 -5.15 -21.73
CA GLU A 230 9.27 -5.48 -20.44
C GLU A 230 8.20 -5.89 -19.43
N ARG A 231 7.08 -5.16 -19.37
CA ARG A 231 5.94 -5.50 -18.50
C ARG A 231 5.38 -6.87 -18.83
N ARG A 232 5.18 -7.17 -20.12
CA ARG A 232 4.69 -8.48 -20.57
C ARG A 232 5.63 -9.61 -20.15
N SER A 233 6.94 -9.44 -20.34
CA SER A 233 7.92 -10.43 -19.88
C SER A 233 7.87 -10.63 -18.36
N ASN A 234 7.70 -9.56 -17.59
CA ASN A 234 7.64 -9.63 -16.14
C ASN A 234 6.34 -10.28 -15.64
N TYR A 235 5.18 -9.91 -16.19
CA TYR A 235 3.91 -10.59 -15.87
C TYR A 235 3.92 -12.06 -16.25
N SER A 236 4.68 -12.48 -17.28
CA SER A 236 4.82 -13.89 -17.67
C SER A 236 5.62 -14.75 -16.69
N CYS A 237 6.24 -14.17 -15.67
CA CYS A 237 6.97 -14.89 -14.62
C CYS A 237 6.03 -15.54 -13.59
N ASP A 238 6.42 -16.68 -13.02
CA ASP A 238 5.65 -17.44 -12.03
C ASP A 238 5.23 -16.58 -10.84
N ILE A 239 6.10 -15.67 -10.41
CA ILE A 239 5.84 -14.67 -9.36
C ILE A 239 6.19 -13.29 -9.92
N THR A 240 5.29 -12.32 -9.77
CA THR A 240 5.50 -10.92 -10.17
C THR A 240 5.37 -10.01 -8.96
N TYR A 241 6.43 -9.23 -8.68
CA TYR A 241 6.39 -8.16 -7.69
C TYR A 241 5.97 -6.86 -8.36
N THR A 242 5.06 -6.12 -7.74
CA THR A 242 4.56 -4.84 -8.25
C THR A 242 4.07 -3.97 -7.10
N ASN A 243 3.87 -2.68 -7.34
CA ASN A 243 3.05 -1.88 -6.46
C ASN A 243 1.57 -1.93 -6.90
N ASN A 244 0.67 -1.48 -6.03
CA ASN A 244 -0.78 -1.46 -6.27
C ASN A 244 -1.21 -0.53 -7.41
N SER A 245 -0.59 0.64 -7.53
CA SER A 245 -0.89 1.65 -8.54
C SER A 245 -0.56 1.15 -9.96
N GLU A 246 0.65 0.61 -10.15
CA GLU A 246 1.12 0.07 -11.44
C GLU A 246 0.27 -1.11 -11.89
N LEU A 247 -0.06 -2.03 -10.97
CA LEU A 247 -0.97 -3.15 -11.23
C LEU A 247 -2.34 -2.66 -11.73
N GLY A 248 -2.95 -1.69 -11.04
CA GLY A 248 -4.25 -1.17 -11.41
C GLY A 248 -4.22 -0.37 -12.71
N PHE A 249 -3.16 0.41 -12.96
CA PHE A 249 -3.01 1.15 -14.21
C PHE A 249 -2.71 0.23 -15.40
N ASP A 250 -1.97 -0.87 -15.22
CA ASP A 250 -1.78 -1.87 -16.28
C ASP A 250 -3.11 -2.55 -16.63
N TYR A 251 -3.92 -2.91 -15.62
CA TYR A 251 -5.26 -3.42 -15.86
C TYR A 251 -6.14 -2.42 -16.63
N LEU A 252 -6.13 -1.13 -16.25
CA LEU A 252 -6.89 -0.11 -16.99
C LEU A 252 -6.36 0.06 -18.42
N ARG A 253 -5.03 0.10 -18.62
CA ARG A 253 -4.40 0.24 -19.94
C ARG A 253 -4.72 -0.93 -20.86
N ASP A 254 -4.65 -2.16 -20.36
CA ASP A 254 -4.98 -3.36 -21.13
C ASP A 254 -6.44 -3.35 -21.62
N ASN A 255 -7.37 -2.85 -20.81
CA ASN A 255 -8.76 -2.73 -21.23
C ASN A 255 -9.01 -1.57 -22.21
N LEU A 256 -8.07 -0.63 -22.34
CA LEU A 256 -8.07 0.44 -23.34
C LEU A 256 -7.25 0.10 -24.60
N ALA A 257 -6.53 -1.01 -24.60
CA ALA A 257 -5.70 -1.44 -25.71
C ALA A 257 -6.53 -1.58 -27.00
N GLY A 258 -5.91 -1.21 -28.13
CA GLY A 258 -6.52 -1.31 -29.46
C GLY A 258 -6.20 -2.61 -30.19
N ASN A 259 -5.17 -3.33 -29.76
CA ASN A 259 -4.75 -4.61 -30.33
C ASN A 259 -4.15 -5.53 -29.24
N GLU A 260 -4.04 -6.82 -29.54
CA GLU A 260 -3.52 -7.84 -28.62
C GLU A 260 -2.04 -7.58 -28.25
N GLU A 261 -1.25 -7.06 -29.19
CA GLU A 261 0.17 -6.75 -29.01
C GLU A 261 0.43 -5.63 -27.99
N GLN A 262 -0.59 -4.89 -27.57
CA GLN A 262 -0.49 -3.86 -26.53
C GLN A 262 -0.77 -4.42 -25.13
N LEU A 263 -1.37 -5.62 -25.02
CA LEU A 263 -1.67 -6.23 -23.74
C LEU A 263 -0.39 -6.63 -23.01
N VAL A 264 -0.32 -6.32 -21.71
CA VAL A 264 0.84 -6.66 -20.87
C VAL A 264 0.54 -7.73 -19.83
N MET A 265 -0.71 -7.85 -19.37
CA MET A 265 -1.11 -8.86 -18.38
C MET A 265 -1.42 -10.23 -19.04
N ARG A 266 -1.59 -11.26 -18.20
CA ARG A 266 -1.85 -12.66 -18.64
C ARG A 266 -3.29 -12.88 -19.09
N TRP A 267 -3.70 -12.32 -20.22
CA TRP A 267 -5.05 -12.59 -20.77
C TRP A 267 -5.18 -14.04 -21.26
N PRO A 268 -6.38 -14.66 -21.12
CA PRO A 268 -7.65 -14.10 -20.63
C PRO A 268 -7.81 -14.09 -19.09
N LYS A 269 -6.86 -14.63 -18.33
CA LYS A 269 -6.90 -14.72 -16.85
C LYS A 269 -5.80 -13.88 -16.19
N PRO A 270 -5.91 -12.54 -16.17
CA PRO A 270 -4.85 -11.67 -15.66
C PRO A 270 -4.66 -11.76 -14.13
N PHE A 271 -5.59 -12.40 -13.41
CA PHE A 271 -5.59 -12.51 -11.95
C PHE A 271 -5.79 -13.95 -11.49
N HIS A 272 -4.91 -14.43 -10.60
CA HIS A 272 -4.99 -15.78 -10.01
C HIS A 272 -4.88 -15.71 -8.48
N PHE A 273 -3.72 -15.28 -7.96
CA PHE A 273 -3.48 -15.14 -6.54
C PHE A 273 -2.72 -13.85 -6.23
N ALA A 274 -3.21 -13.07 -5.26
CA ALA A 274 -2.54 -11.87 -4.75
C ALA A 274 -2.14 -12.03 -3.28
N ILE A 275 -0.90 -11.64 -2.98
CA ILE A 275 -0.40 -11.40 -1.62
C ILE A 275 -0.16 -9.90 -1.51
N VAL A 276 -1.00 -9.21 -0.75
CA VAL A 276 -0.86 -7.77 -0.51
C VAL A 276 -0.06 -7.54 0.77
N ASP A 277 1.17 -7.05 0.64
CA ASP A 277 1.95 -6.55 1.76
C ASP A 277 1.36 -5.22 2.24
N GLU A 278 1.37 -5.02 3.57
CA GLU A 278 0.79 -3.84 4.20
C GLU A 278 -0.67 -3.61 3.75
N VAL A 279 -1.46 -4.69 3.77
CA VAL A 279 -2.82 -4.76 3.22
C VAL A 279 -3.77 -3.68 3.74
N ASP A 280 -3.59 -3.25 4.98
CA ASP A 280 -4.35 -2.17 5.57
C ASP A 280 -4.06 -0.83 4.91
N SER A 281 -2.82 -0.55 4.54
CA SER A 281 -2.57 0.67 3.79
C SER A 281 -2.98 0.60 2.33
N VAL A 282 -2.76 -0.53 1.67
CA VAL A 282 -3.16 -0.66 0.25
C VAL A 282 -4.69 -0.61 0.10
N LEU A 283 -5.44 -1.37 0.91
CA LEU A 283 -6.88 -1.51 0.74
C LEU A 283 -7.73 -0.52 1.56
N ILE A 284 -7.18 0.07 2.64
CA ILE A 284 -7.93 0.97 3.54
C ILE A 284 -7.43 2.41 3.42
N ASP A 285 -6.12 2.66 3.50
CA ASP A 285 -5.59 4.03 3.42
C ASP A 285 -5.58 4.59 2.01
N GLU A 286 -5.04 3.83 1.05
CA GLU A 286 -4.98 4.21 -0.37
C GLU A 286 -6.30 3.95 -1.09
N GLY A 287 -7.11 3.02 -0.59
CA GLY A 287 -8.48 2.74 -1.04
C GLY A 287 -9.48 3.90 -0.88
N ARG A 288 -9.02 5.11 -0.55
CA ARG A 288 -9.85 6.33 -0.45
C ARG A 288 -10.08 6.99 -1.81
N ASN A 289 -9.18 6.80 -2.77
CA ASN A 289 -9.26 7.41 -4.10
C ASN A 289 -9.28 6.33 -5.18
N PRO A 290 -10.10 6.46 -6.24
CA PRO A 290 -10.05 5.57 -7.39
C PRO A 290 -8.81 5.84 -8.25
N LEU A 291 -8.37 4.82 -8.98
CA LEU A 291 -7.44 4.96 -10.09
C LEU A 291 -8.20 5.45 -11.30
N LEU A 292 -7.68 6.46 -12.00
CA LEU A 292 -8.33 7.08 -13.15
C LEU A 292 -7.32 7.40 -14.24
N ILE A 293 -7.67 7.06 -15.48
CA ILE A 293 -6.98 7.46 -16.69
C ILE A 293 -7.85 8.51 -17.37
N SER A 294 -7.31 9.71 -17.49
CA SER A 294 -7.93 10.77 -18.26
C SER A 294 -7.38 10.82 -19.68
N GLY A 295 -8.25 11.10 -20.64
CA GLY A 295 -7.91 11.33 -22.03
C GLY A 295 -8.38 12.71 -22.48
N GLU A 296 -7.89 13.13 -23.64
CA GLU A 296 -8.30 14.40 -24.24
C GLU A 296 -9.60 14.22 -25.03
N ALA A 297 -10.65 14.95 -24.66
CA ALA A 297 -11.85 15.08 -25.48
C ALA A 297 -11.59 16.14 -26.58
N SER A 298 -10.97 15.74 -27.69
CA SER A 298 -10.62 16.67 -28.78
C SER A 298 -11.70 16.82 -29.85
N LYS A 299 -12.62 15.85 -29.99
CA LYS A 299 -13.57 15.81 -31.12
C LYS A 299 -14.49 17.02 -31.17
N ASP A 300 -14.85 17.58 -30.02
CA ASP A 300 -15.83 18.66 -29.92
C ASP A 300 -15.21 20.06 -29.76
N ALA A 301 -13.88 20.17 -29.77
CA ALA A 301 -13.21 21.46 -29.59
C ALA A 301 -13.66 22.49 -30.65
N ALA A 302 -13.97 22.04 -31.87
CA ALA A 302 -14.46 22.88 -32.95
C ALA A 302 -15.88 23.45 -32.73
N ARG A 303 -16.67 22.88 -31.82
CA ARG A 303 -18.05 23.33 -31.53
C ARG A 303 -18.07 24.59 -30.66
N TYR A 304 -17.11 24.76 -29.75
CA TYR A 304 -17.10 25.91 -28.83
C TYR A 304 -16.99 27.28 -29.52
N PRO A 305 -16.15 27.50 -30.55
CA PRO A 305 -16.11 28.78 -31.27
C PRO A 305 -17.42 29.09 -32.00
N VAL A 306 -18.08 28.06 -32.54
CA VAL A 306 -19.38 28.21 -33.21
C VAL A 306 -20.47 28.57 -32.19
N ALA A 307 -20.51 27.85 -31.07
CA ALA A 307 -21.44 28.13 -29.97
C ALA A 307 -21.23 29.52 -29.35
N ALA A 308 -19.99 30.00 -29.25
CA ALA A 308 -19.68 31.36 -28.79
C ALA A 308 -20.30 32.43 -29.71
N LYS A 309 -20.19 32.24 -31.03
CA LYS A 309 -20.83 33.14 -32.02
C LYS A 309 -22.36 33.11 -31.93
N ILE A 310 -22.96 31.94 -31.71
CA ILE A 310 -24.41 31.83 -31.53
C ILE A 310 -24.84 32.54 -30.24
N ALA A 311 -24.10 32.34 -29.14
CA ALA A 311 -24.37 33.05 -27.90
C ALA A 311 -24.30 34.58 -28.07
N GLU A 312 -23.45 35.11 -28.95
CA GLU A 312 -23.42 36.54 -29.31
C GLU A 312 -24.70 36.99 -30.03
N LEU A 313 -25.26 36.16 -30.92
CA LEU A 313 -26.50 36.44 -31.67
C LEU A 313 -27.75 36.42 -30.78
N LEU A 314 -27.77 35.56 -29.76
CA LEU A 314 -28.91 35.44 -28.86
C LEU A 314 -29.00 36.63 -27.89
N ALA A 315 -30.23 37.04 -27.58
CA ALA A 315 -30.54 38.24 -26.80
C ALA A 315 -31.24 37.85 -25.49
N LYS A 316 -30.72 38.39 -24.39
CA LYS A 316 -31.26 38.15 -23.04
C LYS A 316 -32.68 38.67 -22.91
N GLY A 317 -33.57 37.88 -22.32
CA GLY A 317 -34.99 38.21 -22.11
C GLY A 317 -35.88 38.01 -23.33
N ILE A 318 -35.32 37.63 -24.48
CA ILE A 318 -36.05 37.22 -25.69
C ILE A 318 -35.70 35.76 -25.95
N HIS A 319 -34.42 35.49 -26.27
CA HIS A 319 -33.95 34.17 -26.66
C HIS A 319 -33.55 33.29 -25.46
N TYR A 320 -33.13 33.88 -24.34
CA TYR A 320 -32.79 33.13 -23.12
C TYR A 320 -33.04 33.93 -21.85
N ASN A 321 -33.29 33.21 -20.76
CA ASN A 321 -33.45 33.75 -19.42
C ASN A 321 -32.22 33.40 -18.56
N VAL A 322 -31.89 34.29 -17.63
CA VAL A 322 -30.72 34.15 -16.75
C VAL A 322 -31.18 34.18 -15.31
N GLU A 323 -30.87 33.14 -14.55
CA GLU A 323 -31.16 33.06 -13.13
C GLU A 323 -29.87 33.28 -12.32
N LEU A 324 -29.82 34.39 -11.59
CA LEU A 324 -28.62 34.86 -10.89
C LEU A 324 -28.30 34.07 -9.62
N LYS A 325 -29.28 33.37 -9.04
CA LYS A 325 -29.11 32.66 -7.77
C LYS A 325 -28.27 31.40 -7.95
N ASP A 326 -28.54 30.65 -9.01
CA ASP A 326 -27.91 29.36 -9.29
C ASP A 326 -26.90 29.45 -10.45
N ASN A 327 -26.66 30.66 -10.98
CA ASN A 327 -25.84 30.93 -12.15
C ASN A 327 -26.21 30.03 -13.35
N SER A 328 -27.52 29.87 -13.59
CA SER A 328 -28.10 29.06 -14.66
C SER A 328 -28.63 29.93 -15.79
N VAL A 329 -28.68 29.35 -16.99
CA VAL A 329 -29.28 29.94 -18.19
C VAL A 329 -30.27 28.94 -18.75
N GLU A 330 -31.45 29.43 -19.10
CA GLU A 330 -32.50 28.64 -19.77
C GLU A 330 -32.80 29.24 -21.15
N LEU A 331 -32.80 28.41 -22.19
CA LEU A 331 -33.21 28.82 -23.52
C LEU A 331 -34.75 28.91 -23.59
N THR A 332 -35.25 29.95 -24.23
CA THR A 332 -36.68 30.07 -24.58
C THR A 332 -36.96 29.34 -25.89
N GLU A 333 -38.23 29.08 -26.22
CA GLU A 333 -38.61 28.50 -27.51
C GLU A 333 -38.07 29.32 -28.70
N GLU A 334 -38.10 30.65 -28.62
CA GLU A 334 -37.56 31.55 -29.65
C GLU A 334 -36.04 31.41 -29.78
N GLY A 335 -35.33 31.24 -28.66
CA GLY A 335 -33.89 31.02 -28.65
C GLY A 335 -33.46 29.66 -29.16
N ILE A 336 -34.26 28.61 -28.90
CA ILE A 336 -34.06 27.27 -29.44
C ILE A 336 -34.17 27.33 -30.97
N ALA A 337 -35.29 27.85 -31.48
CA ALA A 337 -35.53 27.96 -32.92
C ALA A 337 -34.43 28.79 -33.63
N MET A 338 -33.99 29.90 -33.03
CA MET A 338 -32.92 30.71 -33.60
C MET A 338 -31.56 29.99 -33.61
N ALA A 339 -31.23 29.26 -32.54
CA ALA A 339 -30.00 28.49 -32.47
C ALA A 339 -30.01 27.31 -33.46
N GLU A 340 -31.13 26.62 -33.63
CA GLU A 340 -31.33 25.54 -34.61
C GLU A 340 -31.13 26.04 -36.05
N ILE A 341 -31.75 27.17 -36.39
CA ILE A 341 -31.58 27.81 -37.71
C ILE A 341 -30.12 28.20 -37.94
N ALA A 342 -29.45 28.77 -36.95
CA ALA A 342 -28.06 29.21 -37.07
C ALA A 342 -27.06 28.03 -37.17
N LEU A 343 -27.42 26.87 -36.61
CA LEU A 343 -26.61 25.64 -36.63
C LEU A 343 -26.96 24.70 -37.79
N GLU A 344 -28.01 25.02 -38.56
CA GLU A 344 -28.56 24.13 -39.60
C GLU A 344 -28.94 22.74 -39.04
N THR A 345 -29.42 22.69 -37.80
CA THR A 345 -29.91 21.46 -37.14
C THR A 345 -31.42 21.55 -36.86
N ASN A 346 -32.08 20.41 -36.78
CA ASN A 346 -33.50 20.32 -36.44
C ASN A 346 -33.76 20.15 -34.94
N ASP A 347 -32.74 19.74 -34.17
CA ASP A 347 -32.85 19.50 -32.73
C ASP A 347 -31.49 19.75 -32.05
N LEU A 348 -31.45 20.61 -31.04
CA LEU A 348 -30.22 20.86 -30.26
C LEU A 348 -29.85 19.70 -29.34
N TRP A 349 -30.79 18.81 -29.01
CA TRP A 349 -30.64 17.68 -28.09
C TRP A 349 -30.47 16.34 -28.79
N ASP A 350 -30.25 16.33 -30.11
CA ASP A 350 -29.95 15.12 -30.87
C ASP A 350 -28.78 14.34 -30.23
N GLU A 351 -28.99 13.07 -29.91
CA GLU A 351 -27.98 12.19 -29.33
C GLU A 351 -26.80 11.96 -30.28
N SER A 352 -27.02 12.07 -31.60
CA SER A 352 -26.00 11.89 -32.62
C SER A 352 -25.19 13.15 -32.91
N ASP A 353 -25.76 14.34 -32.70
CA ASP A 353 -25.10 15.64 -32.87
C ASP A 353 -25.49 16.69 -31.80
N PRO A 354 -25.09 16.52 -30.52
CA PRO A 354 -25.60 17.35 -29.44
C PRO A 354 -24.98 18.76 -29.44
N TRP A 355 -25.81 19.79 -29.59
CA TRP A 355 -25.41 21.21 -29.56
C TRP A 355 -25.85 21.96 -28.30
N ALA A 356 -26.92 21.52 -27.64
CA ALA A 356 -27.53 22.22 -26.51
C ALA A 356 -26.51 22.57 -25.41
N ARG A 357 -25.67 21.61 -25.00
CA ARG A 357 -24.65 21.84 -23.96
C ARG A 357 -23.66 22.95 -24.31
N PHE A 358 -23.25 23.05 -25.58
CA PHE A 358 -22.27 24.03 -26.03
C PHE A 358 -22.88 25.43 -26.06
N VAL A 359 -24.11 25.56 -26.57
CA VAL A 359 -24.84 26.83 -26.60
C VAL A 359 -25.13 27.33 -25.18
N ILE A 360 -25.60 26.45 -24.28
CA ILE A 360 -25.84 26.79 -22.87
C ILE A 360 -24.55 27.23 -22.18
N ASN A 361 -23.45 26.49 -22.38
CA ASN A 361 -22.15 26.85 -21.79
C ASN A 361 -21.59 28.17 -22.35
N ALA A 362 -21.78 28.43 -23.64
CA ALA A 362 -21.40 29.71 -24.26
C ALA A 362 -22.21 30.88 -23.70
N LEU A 363 -23.52 30.70 -23.46
CA LEU A 363 -24.36 31.70 -22.80
C LEU A 363 -23.96 31.92 -21.33
N LYS A 364 -23.65 30.85 -20.59
CA LYS A 364 -23.10 30.95 -19.23
C LYS A 364 -21.79 31.73 -19.22
N ALA A 365 -20.86 31.40 -20.12
CA ALA A 365 -19.60 32.13 -20.30
C ALA A 365 -19.83 33.61 -20.65
N LYS A 366 -20.82 33.91 -21.49
CA LYS A 366 -21.22 35.29 -21.85
C LYS A 366 -21.69 36.08 -20.63
N GLU A 367 -22.61 35.54 -19.83
CA GLU A 367 -23.32 36.27 -18.76
C GLU A 367 -22.57 36.29 -17.42
N PHE A 368 -22.01 35.16 -17.00
CA PHE A 368 -21.47 34.98 -15.64
C PHE A 368 -19.95 35.15 -15.53
N TYR A 369 -19.21 34.97 -16.63
CA TYR A 369 -17.74 34.99 -16.62
C TYR A 369 -17.21 36.24 -17.31
N ARG A 370 -16.88 37.26 -16.51
CA ARG A 370 -16.37 38.54 -16.99
C ARG A 370 -14.85 38.62 -16.85
N ARG A 371 -14.23 39.11 -17.91
CA ARG A 371 -12.81 39.43 -17.93
C ARG A 371 -12.50 40.51 -16.88
N ASP A 372 -11.34 40.37 -16.25
CA ASP A 372 -10.82 41.21 -15.17
C ASP A 372 -11.62 41.15 -13.85
N VAL A 373 -12.59 40.24 -13.75
CA VAL A 373 -13.33 39.94 -12.51
C VAL A 373 -13.16 38.47 -12.13
N GLN A 374 -13.66 37.55 -12.97
CA GLN A 374 -13.53 36.11 -12.74
C GLN A 374 -12.23 35.52 -13.30
N TYR A 375 -11.64 36.17 -14.31
CA TYR A 375 -10.42 35.70 -14.96
C TYR A 375 -9.69 36.81 -15.71
N ILE A 376 -8.41 36.56 -16.01
CA ILE A 376 -7.60 37.39 -16.91
C ILE A 376 -7.14 36.57 -18.12
N VAL A 377 -6.84 37.25 -19.21
CA VAL A 377 -6.19 36.63 -20.38
C VAL A 377 -4.71 37.01 -20.38
N ARG A 378 -3.82 36.02 -20.28
CA ARG A 378 -2.36 36.22 -20.30
C ARG A 378 -1.68 35.10 -21.08
N ASN A 379 -0.70 35.45 -21.92
CA ASN A 379 0.05 34.49 -22.75
C ASN A 379 -0.85 33.56 -23.59
N GLY A 380 -1.97 34.07 -24.10
CA GLY A 380 -2.93 33.29 -24.87
C GLY A 380 -3.75 32.27 -24.07
N LYS A 381 -3.81 32.40 -22.74
CA LYS A 381 -4.59 31.53 -21.83
C LYS A 381 -5.53 32.35 -20.95
N ALA A 382 -6.70 31.80 -20.64
CA ALA A 382 -7.61 32.32 -19.62
C ALA A 382 -7.21 31.77 -18.24
N LEU A 383 -6.83 32.65 -17.31
CA LEU A 383 -6.39 32.29 -15.95
C LEU A 383 -7.42 32.78 -14.92
N ILE A 384 -7.88 31.88 -14.06
CA ILE A 384 -8.93 32.16 -13.08
C ILE A 384 -8.39 33.10 -12.00
N ILE A 385 -9.19 34.09 -11.60
CA ILE A 385 -8.93 34.93 -10.43
C ILE A 385 -9.77 34.39 -9.27
N ASN A 386 -9.14 34.20 -8.12
CA ASN A 386 -9.86 33.92 -6.89
C ASN A 386 -10.51 35.23 -6.39
N GLU A 387 -11.83 35.34 -6.48
CA GLU A 387 -12.60 36.56 -6.16
C GLU A 387 -12.36 37.08 -4.74
N LEU A 388 -12.06 36.21 -3.77
CA LEU A 388 -11.83 36.59 -2.37
C LEU A 388 -10.44 37.21 -2.16
N THR A 389 -9.45 36.79 -2.94
CA THR A 389 -8.04 37.16 -2.72
C THR A 389 -7.46 38.03 -3.83
N GLY A 390 -8.15 38.14 -4.98
CA GLY A 390 -7.66 38.79 -6.19
C GLY A 390 -6.45 38.10 -6.84
N ARG A 391 -6.06 36.90 -6.38
CA ARG A 391 -4.89 36.18 -6.89
C ARG A 391 -5.24 35.32 -8.09
N VAL A 392 -4.29 35.21 -9.01
CA VAL A 392 -4.41 34.37 -10.22
C VAL A 392 -4.05 32.92 -9.88
N GLU A 393 -4.95 31.99 -10.22
CA GLU A 393 -4.80 30.55 -9.98
C GLU A 393 -4.44 29.83 -11.29
N GLU A 394 -3.15 29.77 -11.62
CA GLU A 394 -2.66 29.28 -12.93
C GLU A 394 -3.00 27.81 -13.23
N LYS A 395 -3.16 26.99 -12.18
CA LYS A 395 -3.43 25.54 -12.31
C LYS A 395 -4.92 25.19 -12.29
N ARG A 396 -5.80 26.16 -12.05
CA ARG A 396 -7.24 25.91 -11.92
C ARG A 396 -7.95 26.13 -13.24
N ARG A 397 -8.92 25.26 -13.54
CA ARG A 397 -9.84 25.38 -14.67
C ARG A 397 -11.27 25.19 -14.17
N TRP A 398 -12.25 25.73 -14.89
CA TRP A 398 -13.67 25.45 -14.60
C TRP A 398 -14.07 24.13 -15.29
N SER A 399 -14.90 23.33 -14.62
CA SER A 399 -15.39 22.05 -15.11
C SER A 399 -16.55 22.19 -16.10
N GLU A 400 -17.06 21.06 -16.61
CA GLU A 400 -18.27 20.99 -17.44
C GLU A 400 -18.18 21.79 -18.75
N GLY A 401 -17.00 21.90 -19.36
CA GLY A 401 -16.81 22.62 -20.61
C GLY A 401 -16.85 24.16 -20.51
N ILE A 402 -16.99 24.73 -19.30
CA ILE A 402 -17.09 26.18 -19.11
C ILE A 402 -15.78 26.88 -19.46
N HIS A 403 -14.65 26.28 -19.11
CA HIS A 403 -13.35 26.89 -19.39
C HIS A 403 -13.08 26.99 -20.89
N GLN A 404 -13.47 25.98 -21.67
CA GLN A 404 -13.41 25.96 -23.12
C GLN A 404 -14.37 27.01 -23.72
N ALA A 405 -15.56 27.19 -23.14
CA ALA A 405 -16.49 28.23 -23.55
C ALA A 405 -15.94 29.65 -23.30
N VAL A 406 -15.23 29.87 -22.19
CA VAL A 406 -14.53 31.14 -21.92
C VAL A 406 -13.33 31.34 -22.85
N GLU A 407 -12.55 30.29 -23.12
CA GLU A 407 -11.46 30.32 -24.11
C GLU A 407 -12.02 30.70 -25.51
N ALA A 408 -13.15 30.11 -25.91
CA ALA A 408 -13.82 30.41 -27.17
C ALA A 408 -14.38 31.84 -27.23
N LYS A 409 -15.02 32.32 -26.14
CA LYS A 409 -15.51 33.69 -26.00
C LYS A 409 -14.41 34.73 -26.24
N GLU A 410 -13.20 34.46 -25.76
CA GLU A 410 -12.05 35.36 -25.91
C GLU A 410 -11.22 35.10 -27.18
N GLY A 411 -11.63 34.16 -28.04
CA GLY A 411 -10.92 33.80 -29.27
C GLY A 411 -9.57 33.09 -29.04
N LEU A 412 -9.41 32.42 -27.90
CA LEU A 412 -8.20 31.70 -27.53
C LEU A 412 -8.16 30.30 -28.13
N LYS A 413 -6.96 29.69 -28.14
CA LYS A 413 -6.81 28.28 -28.50
C LYS A 413 -7.48 27.42 -27.43
N ILE A 414 -8.55 26.74 -27.81
CA ILE A 414 -9.28 25.84 -26.92
C ILE A 414 -8.39 24.65 -26.60
N GLN A 415 -8.19 24.40 -25.31
CA GLN A 415 -7.49 23.21 -24.87
C GLN A 415 -8.53 22.12 -24.63
N ALA A 416 -8.23 20.90 -25.05
CA ALA A 416 -9.14 19.76 -24.88
C ALA A 416 -9.53 19.59 -23.40
N ASP A 417 -10.77 19.20 -23.16
CA ASP A 417 -11.18 18.82 -21.81
C ASP A 417 -10.56 17.48 -21.44
N SER A 418 -10.29 17.32 -20.15
CA SER A 418 -9.78 16.07 -19.60
C SER A 418 -10.96 15.23 -19.16
N VAL A 419 -11.34 14.22 -19.95
CA VAL A 419 -12.42 13.29 -19.61
C VAL A 419 -11.86 12.01 -19.02
N VAL A 420 -12.55 11.42 -18.05
CA VAL A 420 -12.18 10.11 -17.51
C VAL A 420 -12.53 9.04 -18.53
N VAL A 421 -11.50 8.34 -19.05
CA VAL A 421 -11.64 7.30 -20.07
C VAL A 421 -11.78 5.92 -19.43
N ALA A 422 -11.05 5.69 -18.34
CA ALA A 422 -11.18 4.49 -17.53
C ALA A 422 -10.91 4.83 -16.07
N GLN A 423 -11.60 4.15 -15.16
CA GLN A 423 -11.39 4.29 -13.73
C GLN A 423 -11.66 2.98 -13.02
N ILE A 424 -11.02 2.67 -11.90
CA ILE A 424 -11.32 1.53 -11.01
C ILE A 424 -10.95 1.86 -9.57
N THR A 425 -11.74 1.41 -8.60
CA THR A 425 -11.32 1.47 -7.19
C THR A 425 -10.38 0.32 -6.85
N TYR A 426 -9.51 0.50 -5.85
CA TYR A 426 -8.67 -0.61 -5.37
C TYR A 426 -9.53 -1.79 -4.89
N GLN A 427 -10.66 -1.51 -4.25
CA GLN A 427 -11.57 -2.54 -3.75
C GLN A 427 -12.08 -3.43 -4.90
N SER A 428 -12.63 -2.84 -5.96
CA SER A 428 -13.12 -3.61 -7.11
C SER A 428 -11.97 -4.27 -7.89
N LEU A 429 -10.80 -3.65 -7.99
CA LEU A 429 -9.62 -4.28 -8.61
C LEU A 429 -9.22 -5.56 -7.89
N PHE A 430 -9.06 -5.53 -6.57
CA PHE A 430 -8.61 -6.71 -5.81
C PHE A 430 -9.69 -7.78 -5.66
N LYS A 431 -10.98 -7.44 -5.79
CA LYS A 431 -12.08 -8.41 -5.92
C LYS A 431 -11.97 -9.28 -7.19
N LEU A 432 -11.22 -8.84 -8.21
CA LEU A 432 -11.02 -9.63 -9.44
C LEU A 432 -10.13 -10.86 -9.22
N TYR A 433 -9.37 -10.92 -8.12
CA TYR A 433 -8.56 -12.09 -7.80
C TYR A 433 -9.44 -13.22 -7.26
N PRO A 434 -9.37 -14.44 -7.83
CA PRO A 434 -10.00 -15.62 -7.26
C PRO A 434 -9.56 -15.91 -5.82
N LYS A 435 -8.32 -15.54 -5.50
CA LYS A 435 -7.72 -15.71 -4.18
C LYS A 435 -6.94 -14.47 -3.78
N LEU A 436 -7.36 -13.84 -2.70
CA LEU A 436 -6.74 -12.63 -2.15
C LEU A 436 -6.25 -12.91 -0.72
N SER A 437 -5.02 -12.50 -0.44
CA SER A 437 -4.40 -12.63 0.87
C SER A 437 -3.65 -11.34 1.18
N GLY A 438 -3.33 -11.12 2.46
CA GLY A 438 -2.49 -10.00 2.83
C GLY A 438 -1.81 -10.16 4.16
N MET A 439 -0.83 -9.31 4.42
CA MET A 439 -0.10 -9.28 5.68
C MET A 439 0.05 -7.85 6.18
N THR A 440 -0.02 -7.67 7.50
CA THR A 440 0.20 -6.36 8.14
C THR A 440 0.39 -6.55 9.65
N GLY A 441 0.87 -5.54 10.37
CA GLY A 441 0.95 -5.56 11.83
C GLY A 441 -0.34 -5.21 12.56
N THR A 442 -1.34 -4.69 11.84
CA THR A 442 -2.45 -3.93 12.46
C THR A 442 -3.81 -4.12 11.77
N ALA A 443 -4.14 -5.30 11.23
CA ALA A 443 -5.40 -5.55 10.51
C ALA A 443 -6.62 -5.79 11.41
N LYS A 444 -6.44 -6.27 12.65
CA LYS A 444 -7.55 -6.80 13.47
C LYS A 444 -8.61 -5.75 13.77
N THR A 445 -8.23 -4.48 13.84
CA THR A 445 -9.17 -3.37 14.05
C THR A 445 -10.17 -3.24 12.89
N GLU A 446 -9.74 -3.55 11.67
CA GLU A 446 -10.52 -3.41 10.43
C GLU A 446 -11.09 -4.76 9.92
N GLU A 447 -11.04 -5.82 10.73
CA GLU A 447 -11.50 -7.17 10.33
C GLU A 447 -12.92 -7.16 9.76
N LYS A 448 -13.82 -6.34 10.32
CA LYS A 448 -15.19 -6.21 9.82
C LYS A 448 -15.26 -5.60 8.42
N GLU A 449 -14.38 -4.65 8.11
CA GLU A 449 -14.29 -4.04 6.78
C GLU A 449 -13.75 -5.07 5.78
N PHE A 450 -12.66 -5.77 6.13
CA PHE A 450 -12.10 -6.83 5.28
C PHE A 450 -13.08 -7.98 5.01
N LEU A 451 -13.76 -8.47 6.04
CA LEU A 451 -14.74 -9.54 5.88
C LEU A 451 -15.94 -9.09 5.05
N LYS A 452 -16.41 -7.86 5.22
CA LYS A 452 -17.56 -7.35 4.48
C LYS A 452 -17.24 -7.04 3.02
N MET A 453 -16.08 -6.45 2.74
CA MET A 453 -15.71 -5.99 1.40
C MET A 453 -15.04 -7.08 0.56
N PHE A 454 -14.17 -7.89 1.16
CA PHE A 454 -13.31 -8.85 0.45
C PHE A 454 -13.57 -10.32 0.85
N GLN A 455 -14.44 -10.56 1.84
CA GLN A 455 -14.67 -11.90 2.41
C GLN A 455 -13.39 -12.53 2.99
N THR A 456 -12.43 -11.69 3.38
CA THR A 456 -11.12 -12.10 3.86
C THR A 456 -11.04 -11.94 5.39
N PRO A 457 -10.96 -13.04 6.16
CA PRO A 457 -10.84 -12.95 7.63
C PRO A 457 -9.42 -12.55 8.06
N VAL A 458 -9.30 -12.02 9.28
CA VAL A 458 -8.02 -11.60 9.86
C VAL A 458 -7.61 -12.56 10.97
N ILE A 459 -6.49 -13.24 10.78
CA ILE A 459 -5.90 -14.18 11.74
C ILE A 459 -4.72 -13.51 12.43
N GLU A 460 -4.80 -13.39 13.76
CA GLU A 460 -3.70 -12.87 14.58
C GLU A 460 -2.69 -13.99 14.81
N VAL A 461 -1.54 -13.89 14.14
CA VAL A 461 -0.45 -14.85 14.28
C VAL A 461 0.31 -14.55 15.57
N PRO A 462 0.64 -15.55 16.40
CA PRO A 462 1.45 -15.35 17.59
C PRO A 462 2.82 -14.74 17.27
N THR A 463 3.39 -13.95 18.18
CA THR A 463 4.76 -13.45 18.05
C THR A 463 5.77 -14.57 18.37
N ASN A 464 6.93 -14.56 17.70
CA ASN A 464 7.98 -15.54 17.96
C ASN A 464 8.56 -15.40 19.38
N LEU A 465 8.66 -14.16 19.85
CA LEU A 465 9.07 -13.83 21.22
C LEU A 465 7.96 -13.04 21.94
N PRO A 466 7.86 -13.15 23.27
CA PRO A 466 6.93 -12.32 24.04
C PRO A 466 7.23 -10.84 23.84
N ASN A 467 6.19 -10.05 23.60
CA ASN A 467 6.30 -8.61 23.50
C ASN A 467 6.57 -8.03 24.90
N ILE A 468 7.68 -7.32 25.06
CA ILE A 468 8.09 -6.67 26.32
C ILE A 468 7.85 -5.16 26.32
N ARG A 469 7.09 -4.66 25.32
CA ARG A 469 6.78 -3.25 25.12
C ARG A 469 6.01 -2.62 26.25
N LYS A 470 6.50 -1.45 26.63
CA LYS A 470 5.82 -0.52 27.53
C LYS A 470 5.27 0.64 26.72
N ASP A 471 3.94 0.72 26.63
CA ASP A 471 3.19 1.80 25.97
C ASP A 471 2.82 2.86 27.02
N LEU A 472 3.46 4.03 26.95
CA LEU A 472 3.21 5.14 27.88
C LEU A 472 1.84 5.81 27.60
N PRO A 473 1.19 6.38 28.63
CA PRO A 473 -0.09 7.07 28.45
C PRO A 473 0.06 8.33 27.58
N ILE A 474 -1.00 8.66 26.84
CA ILE A 474 -1.07 9.86 26.01
C ILE A 474 -0.95 11.11 26.91
N GLN A 475 -0.04 12.01 26.55
CA GLN A 475 0.13 13.31 27.20
C GLN A 475 -0.52 14.42 26.35
N ALA A 476 -1.36 15.24 26.97
CA ALA A 476 -2.05 16.34 26.32
C ALA A 476 -1.54 17.69 26.84
N PHE A 477 -1.30 18.63 25.93
CA PHE A 477 -0.76 19.96 26.21
C PHE A 477 -1.76 21.03 25.78
N ALA A 478 -1.90 22.09 26.57
CA ALA A 478 -2.82 23.18 26.28
C ALA A 478 -2.42 24.00 25.03
N SER A 479 -1.12 24.07 24.72
CA SER A 479 -0.59 24.84 23.59
C SER A 479 0.38 24.01 22.74
N ALA A 480 0.40 24.29 21.43
CA ALA A 480 1.36 23.69 20.51
C ALA A 480 2.81 24.01 20.91
N ARG A 481 3.07 25.25 21.38
CA ARG A 481 4.40 25.67 21.84
C ARG A 481 4.87 24.83 23.04
N GLY A 482 4.00 24.64 24.04
CA GLY A 482 4.32 23.80 25.21
C GLY A 482 4.59 22.35 24.84
N LYS A 483 3.79 21.79 23.92
CA LYS A 483 4.01 20.45 23.36
C LYS A 483 5.39 20.31 22.72
N TRP A 484 5.76 21.22 21.82
CA TRP A 484 7.01 21.12 21.08
C TRP A 484 8.24 21.33 21.97
N GLU A 485 8.16 22.22 22.95
CA GLU A 485 9.24 22.37 23.93
C GLU A 485 9.40 21.11 24.79
N TYR A 486 8.30 20.44 25.16
CA TYR A 486 8.36 19.15 25.85
C TYR A 486 9.00 18.06 24.99
N VAL A 487 8.54 17.91 23.73
CA VAL A 487 9.12 16.94 22.78
C VAL A 487 10.62 17.17 22.60
N ARG A 488 11.05 18.43 22.45
CA ARG A 488 12.47 18.80 22.37
C ARG A 488 13.24 18.40 23.62
N GLN A 489 12.68 18.65 24.81
CA GLN A 489 13.30 18.27 26.10
C GLN A 489 13.42 16.74 26.25
N GLU A 490 12.39 16.00 25.84
CA GLU A 490 12.38 14.54 25.88
C GLU A 490 13.45 13.95 24.95
N VAL A 491 13.50 14.44 23.71
CA VAL A 491 14.54 14.06 22.74
C VAL A 491 15.93 14.36 23.28
N GLU A 492 16.14 15.56 23.85
CA GLU A 492 17.42 15.94 24.46
C GLU A 492 17.80 15.04 25.63
N TYR A 493 16.85 14.69 26.49
CA TYR A 493 17.08 13.80 27.63
C TYR A 493 17.51 12.42 27.16
N MET A 494 16.77 11.82 26.21
CA MET A 494 17.10 10.50 25.65
C MET A 494 18.44 10.51 24.92
N PHE A 495 18.72 11.56 24.14
CA PHE A 495 19.99 11.76 23.46
C PHE A 495 21.16 11.80 24.46
N ARG A 496 21.04 12.51 25.59
CA ARG A 496 22.08 12.56 26.63
C ARG A 496 22.36 11.19 27.26
N GLN A 497 21.35 10.32 27.38
CA GLN A 497 21.52 8.93 27.83
C GLN A 497 22.16 8.04 26.75
N GLY A 498 22.17 8.48 25.48
CA GLY A 498 22.58 7.69 24.32
C GLY A 498 21.48 6.80 23.76
N ARG A 499 20.24 6.96 24.20
CA ARG A 499 19.11 6.16 23.74
C ARG A 499 18.64 6.66 22.36
N PRO A 500 18.45 5.78 21.35
CA PRO A 500 17.91 6.18 20.06
C PRO A 500 16.46 6.66 20.17
N VAL A 501 16.10 7.64 19.35
CA VAL A 501 14.75 8.23 19.31
C VAL A 501 14.22 8.29 17.89
N LEU A 502 12.99 7.79 17.69
CA LEU A 502 12.18 8.03 16.51
C LEU A 502 11.05 9.01 16.86
N VAL A 503 10.92 10.10 16.12
CA VAL A 503 9.84 11.09 16.30
C VAL A 503 8.93 11.06 15.09
N GLY A 504 7.67 10.67 15.28
CA GLY A 504 6.63 10.70 14.25
C GLY A 504 5.88 12.04 14.23
N THR A 505 5.88 12.72 13.09
CA THR A 505 5.10 13.95 12.84
C THR A 505 4.03 13.72 11.78
N THR A 506 3.03 14.59 11.70
CA THR A 506 1.95 14.46 10.70
C THR A 506 2.15 15.33 9.45
N SER A 507 3.17 16.19 9.44
CA SER A 507 3.45 17.08 8.31
C SER A 507 4.94 17.39 8.21
N VAL A 508 5.38 17.73 6.99
CA VAL A 508 6.77 18.15 6.73
C VAL A 508 7.09 19.41 7.53
N GLU A 509 6.18 20.38 7.58
CA GLU A 509 6.33 21.61 8.37
C GLU A 509 6.63 21.32 9.85
N ASN A 510 5.92 20.37 10.46
CA ASN A 510 6.16 19.98 11.85
C ASN A 510 7.52 19.27 12.04
N SER A 511 7.96 18.49 11.04
CA SER A 511 9.29 17.88 11.06
C SER A 511 10.40 18.92 10.98
N GLU A 512 10.29 19.89 10.07
CA GLU A 512 11.25 20.99 9.93
C GLU A 512 11.26 21.87 11.19
N TYR A 513 10.09 22.19 11.75
CA TYR A 513 10.00 22.94 13.00
C TYR A 513 10.72 22.25 14.16
N LEU A 514 10.55 20.93 14.32
CA LEU A 514 11.31 20.19 15.33
C LEU A 514 12.81 20.12 14.99
N SER A 515 13.16 19.99 13.71
CA SER A 515 14.54 20.01 13.24
C SER A 515 15.24 21.29 13.67
N ASP A 516 14.62 22.45 13.47
CA ASP A 516 15.15 23.75 13.88
C ASP A 516 15.39 23.83 15.40
N LEU A 517 14.42 23.39 16.21
CA LEU A 517 14.55 23.34 17.67
C LEU A 517 15.72 22.44 18.15
N LEU A 518 16.01 21.36 17.42
CA LEU A 518 17.13 20.47 17.72
C LEU A 518 18.47 21.04 17.20
N LYS A 519 18.48 21.71 16.04
CA LYS A 519 19.64 22.43 15.50
C LYS A 519 20.12 23.52 16.46
N GLU A 520 19.20 24.29 17.06
CA GLU A 520 19.51 25.28 18.09
C GLU A 520 20.27 24.70 19.29
N ARG A 521 19.99 23.43 19.63
CA ARG A 521 20.65 22.69 20.72
C ARG A 521 21.85 21.87 20.28
N LYS A 522 22.22 21.94 18.99
CA LYS A 522 23.31 21.17 18.37
C LYS A 522 23.12 19.65 18.53
N ILE A 523 21.88 19.18 18.52
CA ILE A 523 21.56 17.75 18.57
C ILE A 523 21.52 17.23 17.12
N PRO A 524 22.40 16.29 16.74
CA PRO A 524 22.37 15.71 15.40
C PRO A 524 21.14 14.83 15.22
N HIS A 525 20.49 14.97 14.08
CA HIS A 525 19.27 14.24 13.74
C HIS A 525 19.10 14.14 12.22
N ASN A 526 18.27 13.19 11.79
CA ASN A 526 17.88 13.00 10.39
C ASN A 526 16.38 13.25 10.22
N VAL A 527 15.97 13.85 9.10
CA VAL A 527 14.56 14.09 8.76
C VAL A 527 14.18 13.26 7.53
N LEU A 528 13.08 12.52 7.63
CA LEU A 528 12.51 11.68 6.57
C LEU A 528 11.16 12.25 6.16
N ASN A 529 11.01 12.61 4.88
CA ASN A 529 9.89 13.40 4.37
C ASN A 529 8.99 12.60 3.38
N ALA A 530 9.15 11.27 3.31
CA ALA A 530 8.37 10.35 2.47
C ALA A 530 8.36 10.71 0.98
N ARG A 531 9.46 11.28 0.46
CA ARG A 531 9.55 11.62 -0.97
C ARG A 531 9.90 10.36 -1.77
N PRO A 532 9.10 9.93 -2.77
CA PRO A 532 9.33 8.67 -3.49
C PRO A 532 10.75 8.54 -4.08
N LYS A 533 11.30 9.64 -4.61
CA LYS A 533 12.67 9.69 -5.17
C LYS A 533 13.77 9.34 -4.14
N TYR A 534 13.49 9.54 -2.85
CA TYR A 534 14.45 9.34 -1.76
C TYR A 534 14.17 8.08 -0.93
N ALA A 535 13.21 7.23 -1.32
CA ALA A 535 12.81 6.06 -0.54
C ALA A 535 13.99 5.13 -0.17
N ALA A 536 14.92 4.89 -1.10
CA ALA A 536 16.13 4.08 -0.82
C ALA A 536 17.02 4.72 0.26
N ARG A 537 17.29 6.03 0.15
CA ARG A 537 18.10 6.77 1.12
C ARG A 537 17.41 6.90 2.48
N GLU A 538 16.10 7.07 2.49
CA GLU A 538 15.31 7.05 3.72
C GLU A 538 15.41 5.67 4.40
N ALA A 539 15.31 4.58 3.63
CA ALA A 539 15.48 3.22 4.15
C ALA A 539 16.87 2.99 4.76
N GLU A 540 17.95 3.46 4.12
CA GLU A 540 19.31 3.41 4.66
C GLU A 540 19.40 4.14 6.01
N THR A 541 18.77 5.32 6.10
CA THR A 541 18.74 6.11 7.34
C THR A 541 17.96 5.38 8.45
N VAL A 542 16.79 4.81 8.13
CA VAL A 542 15.96 4.05 9.08
C VAL A 542 16.68 2.80 9.58
N ALA A 543 17.38 2.09 8.70
CA ALA A 543 18.14 0.89 9.07
C ALA A 543 19.23 1.18 10.12
N GLN A 544 19.69 2.44 10.23
CA GLN A 544 20.66 2.89 11.24
C GLN A 544 20.02 3.65 12.41
N ALA A 545 18.71 3.87 12.41
CA ALA A 545 18.01 4.66 13.44
C ALA A 545 18.04 4.02 14.85
N GLY A 546 18.37 2.72 14.94
CA GLY A 546 18.47 2.00 16.20
C GLY A 546 19.86 2.07 16.87
N ARG A 547 20.80 2.83 16.31
CA ARG A 547 22.15 3.04 16.89
C ARG A 547 22.13 4.00 18.07
N LYS A 548 23.15 3.91 18.93
CA LYS A 548 23.29 4.80 20.08
C LYS A 548 23.38 6.25 19.61
N TYR A 549 22.71 7.16 20.32
CA TYR A 549 22.59 8.59 19.97
C TYR A 549 21.84 8.92 18.67
N ALA A 550 21.28 7.95 17.95
CA ALA A 550 20.56 8.22 16.70
C ALA A 550 19.21 8.89 16.98
N ILE A 551 18.98 10.06 16.37
CA ILE A 551 17.70 10.77 16.40
C ILE A 551 17.14 10.84 14.98
N THR A 552 15.95 10.30 14.78
CA THR A 552 15.28 10.25 13.47
C THR A 552 13.90 10.87 13.58
N ILE A 553 13.60 11.84 12.74
CA ILE A 553 12.29 12.47 12.60
C ILE A 553 11.65 11.92 11.32
N SER A 554 10.46 11.34 11.43
CA SER A 554 9.72 10.74 10.31
C SER A 554 8.38 11.46 10.14
N THR A 555 8.14 12.00 8.93
CA THR A 555 6.85 12.55 8.55
C THR A 555 5.89 11.43 8.13
N ASN A 556 4.75 11.38 8.79
CA ASN A 556 3.70 10.36 8.68
C ASN A 556 4.26 8.95 8.89
N MET A 557 4.58 8.26 7.80
CA MET A 557 5.11 6.90 7.77
C MET A 557 6.34 6.82 6.85
N ALA A 558 7.16 7.88 6.80
CA ALA A 558 8.40 7.87 6.04
C ALA A 558 9.34 6.76 6.55
N GLY A 559 10.01 6.08 5.62
CA GLY A 559 10.87 4.93 5.92
C GLY A 559 10.13 3.63 6.26
N ARG A 560 8.83 3.54 5.94
CA ARG A 560 8.04 2.31 6.07
C ARG A 560 8.66 1.12 5.33
N GLY A 561 8.44 -0.06 5.88
CA GLY A 561 8.89 -1.33 5.31
C GLY A 561 10.35 -1.65 5.61
N THR A 562 11.05 -0.79 6.34
CA THR A 562 12.42 -1.04 6.82
C THR A 562 12.42 -1.19 8.33
N ASP A 563 12.88 -2.34 8.83
CA ASP A 563 12.96 -2.60 10.27
C ASP A 563 14.08 -1.78 10.92
N ILE A 564 13.78 -1.16 12.08
CA ILE A 564 14.79 -0.48 12.89
C ILE A 564 15.46 -1.52 13.80
N ILE A 565 16.69 -1.89 13.46
CA ILE A 565 17.48 -2.86 14.22
C ILE A 565 18.25 -2.12 15.31
N LEU A 566 18.12 -2.56 16.57
CA LEU A 566 18.91 -2.01 17.68
C LEU A 566 20.40 -2.29 17.46
N GLY A 567 21.22 -1.24 17.45
CA GLY A 567 22.63 -1.30 17.06
C GLY A 567 22.91 -1.09 15.57
N GLY A 568 21.88 -0.93 14.73
CA GLY A 568 22.00 -0.67 13.30
C GLY A 568 22.10 -1.93 12.43
N ASN A 569 21.97 -1.75 11.11
CA ASN A 569 22.09 -2.84 10.14
C ASN A 569 23.57 -3.02 9.71
N PRO A 570 24.22 -4.15 10.03
CA PRO A 570 25.65 -4.35 9.77
C PRO A 570 25.97 -4.48 8.28
N LYS A 571 25.05 -5.02 7.46
CA LYS A 571 25.27 -5.18 6.02
C LYS A 571 25.28 -3.84 5.31
N MET A 572 24.33 -2.96 5.65
CA MET A 572 24.28 -1.61 5.11
C MET A 572 25.48 -0.77 5.56
N LEU A 573 25.88 -0.91 6.83
CA LEU A 573 27.04 -0.21 7.39
C LEU A 573 28.35 -0.64 6.72
N ALA A 574 28.54 -1.95 6.52
CA ALA A 574 29.72 -2.48 5.81
C ALA A 574 29.77 -2.00 4.35
N ARG A 575 28.60 -1.96 3.68
CA ARG A 575 28.48 -1.41 2.33
C ARG A 575 28.87 0.07 2.28
N GLU A 576 28.35 0.88 3.20
CA GLU A 576 28.67 2.32 3.31
C GLU A 576 30.18 2.54 3.50
N ILE A 577 30.83 1.79 4.40
CA ILE A 577 32.28 1.87 4.64
C ILE A 577 33.08 1.53 3.38
N ILE A 578 32.66 0.50 2.65
CA ILE A 578 33.29 0.08 1.39
C ILE A 578 33.10 1.15 0.31
N GLU A 579 31.87 1.66 0.15
CA GLU A 579 31.54 2.71 -0.80
C GLU A 579 32.34 3.98 -0.51
N ASP A 580 32.36 4.48 0.73
CA ASP A 580 33.13 5.68 1.11
C ASP A 580 34.64 5.51 0.86
N SER A 581 35.17 4.30 1.12
CA SER A 581 36.59 3.99 0.90
C SER A 581 36.96 3.89 -0.58
N LEU A 582 36.00 3.56 -1.46
CA LEU A 582 36.25 3.29 -2.88
C LEU A 582 35.73 4.38 -3.82
N LEU A 583 34.67 5.12 -3.47
CA LEU A 583 34.02 6.15 -4.29
C LEU A 583 35.01 7.20 -4.77
N SER A 584 35.86 7.69 -3.86
CA SER A 584 36.91 8.67 -4.20
C SER A 584 37.92 8.17 -5.25
N PHE A 585 38.00 6.86 -5.45
CA PHE A 585 38.91 6.23 -6.41
C PHE A 585 38.20 5.70 -7.65
N LEU A 586 36.87 5.50 -7.64
CA LEU A 586 36.09 4.87 -8.71
C LEU A 586 35.36 5.85 -9.65
N THR A 587 35.19 7.11 -9.23
CA THR A 587 34.48 8.14 -10.02
C THR A 587 35.39 9.35 -10.30
N LYS A 588 35.56 9.73 -11.58
CA LYS A 588 36.25 10.97 -12.01
C LYS A 588 35.34 12.21 -11.99
N GLU A 589 34.03 12.01 -11.87
CA GLU A 589 33.03 13.07 -11.78
C GLU A 589 32.47 13.12 -10.36
N SER A 590 32.44 14.32 -9.77
CA SER A 590 31.57 14.59 -8.63
C SER A 590 30.15 14.26 -9.05
N PRO A 591 29.39 13.45 -8.29
CA PRO A 591 28.04 13.15 -8.69
C PRO A 591 27.24 14.46 -8.66
N ASP A 592 26.75 14.88 -9.83
CA ASP A 592 25.79 15.97 -9.99
C ASP A 592 24.50 15.57 -9.26
N TYR A 593 24.48 15.82 -7.96
CA TYR A 593 23.26 15.89 -7.19
C TYR A 593 23.06 17.36 -6.83
N GLU A 594 22.19 18.02 -7.58
CA GLU A 594 21.49 19.19 -7.08
C GLU A 594 20.76 18.78 -5.80
N ILE A 595 21.37 19.12 -4.66
CA ILE A 595 20.73 19.15 -3.36
C ILE A 595 20.40 20.62 -3.12
N ASP A 596 19.10 20.92 -3.03
CA ASP A 596 18.63 22.12 -2.34
C ASP A 596 19.20 22.09 -0.91
N GLY A 597 20.30 22.84 -0.71
CA GLY A 597 20.78 23.37 0.56
C GLY A 597 20.83 22.43 1.76
N GLU A 598 21.91 21.66 1.87
CA GLU A 598 22.70 21.36 3.09
C GLU A 598 23.48 20.04 2.84
N GLU A 599 24.81 20.06 3.03
CA GLU A 599 25.58 18.84 3.27
C GLU A 599 25.10 18.25 4.60
N VAL A 600 23.98 17.52 4.59
CA VAL A 600 23.54 16.74 5.74
C VAL A 600 24.66 15.78 6.06
N SER A 601 25.24 15.98 7.24
CA SER A 601 26.49 15.44 7.70
C SER A 601 26.58 13.92 7.52
N ARG A 602 27.17 13.48 6.39
CA ARG A 602 27.65 12.09 6.17
C ARG A 602 28.58 11.61 7.29
N LYS A 603 29.05 12.50 8.16
CA LYS A 603 30.08 12.25 9.17
C LYS A 603 29.56 11.86 10.56
N VAL A 604 28.25 11.85 10.83
CA VAL A 604 27.75 11.81 12.22
C VAL A 604 27.28 10.44 12.70
N LEU A 605 27.16 9.43 11.84
CA LEU A 605 27.01 8.04 12.27
C LEU A 605 28.39 7.42 12.56
N SER A 606 29.01 7.90 13.65
CA SER A 606 30.14 7.33 14.40
C SER A 606 30.98 6.28 13.65
N LYS A 607 32.21 6.68 13.29
CA LYS A 607 33.30 5.83 12.79
C LYS A 607 33.29 4.48 13.51
N VAL A 608 32.79 3.45 12.83
CA VAL A 608 32.97 2.07 13.26
C VAL A 608 34.47 1.83 13.32
N ASN A 609 34.98 1.36 14.46
CA ASN A 609 36.39 0.98 14.56
C ASN A 609 36.58 -0.32 13.79
N VAL A 610 36.93 -0.18 12.51
CA VAL A 610 37.30 -1.27 11.62
C VAL A 610 38.63 -1.86 12.08
N GLY A 611 38.75 -3.19 12.14
CA GLY A 611 39.93 -3.88 12.62
C GLY A 611 41.15 -3.67 11.70
N PRO A 612 42.38 -3.94 12.18
CA PRO A 612 43.61 -3.78 11.38
C PRO A 612 43.60 -4.61 10.09
N SER A 613 43.06 -5.83 10.13
CA SER A 613 42.94 -6.72 8.96
C SER A 613 42.01 -6.15 7.90
N SER A 614 40.83 -5.69 8.32
CA SER A 614 39.83 -5.06 7.45
C SER A 614 40.35 -3.75 6.85
N LEU A 615 41.06 -2.92 7.64
CA LEU A 615 41.74 -1.71 7.16
C LEU A 615 42.80 -2.03 6.10
N ALA A 616 43.61 -3.08 6.30
CA ALA A 616 44.60 -3.50 5.32
C ALA A 616 43.96 -3.97 4.01
N LEU A 617 42.85 -4.73 4.10
CA LEU A 617 42.09 -5.15 2.93
C LEU A 617 41.42 -3.96 2.21
N LEU A 618 40.83 -3.02 2.95
CA LEU A 618 40.27 -1.79 2.39
C LEU A 618 41.34 -0.97 1.63
N ALA A 619 42.50 -0.76 2.25
CA ALA A 619 43.61 -0.04 1.62
C ALA A 619 44.12 -0.77 0.35
N LYS A 620 44.23 -2.09 0.40
CA LYS A 620 44.59 -2.91 -0.77
C LYS A 620 43.57 -2.76 -1.90
N THR A 621 42.28 -2.83 -1.58
CA THR A 621 41.20 -2.70 -2.56
C THR A 621 41.14 -1.29 -3.15
N ALA A 622 41.30 -0.24 -2.33
CA ALA A 622 41.35 1.14 -2.79
C ALA A 622 42.54 1.41 -3.73
N LEU A 623 43.72 0.86 -3.41
CA LEU A 623 44.87 0.92 -4.31
C LEU A 623 44.58 0.21 -5.64
N MET A 624 44.03 -1.01 -5.61
CA MET A 624 43.66 -1.74 -6.82
C MET A 624 42.62 -1.01 -7.68
N ALA A 625 41.60 -0.40 -7.04
CA ALA A 625 40.61 0.42 -7.72
C ALA A 625 41.26 1.63 -8.42
N LYS A 626 42.17 2.32 -7.72
CA LYS A 626 42.93 3.46 -8.27
C LYS A 626 43.78 3.07 -9.47
N TYR A 627 44.47 1.93 -9.43
CA TYR A 627 45.30 1.46 -10.56
C TYR A 627 44.46 1.04 -11.77
N LYS A 628 43.29 0.43 -11.56
CA LYS A 628 42.38 0.04 -12.65
C LYS A 628 41.86 1.25 -13.46
N LEU A 629 41.70 2.41 -12.83
CA LEU A 629 41.29 3.65 -13.50
C LEU A 629 42.44 4.42 -14.18
N ALA A 630 43.68 4.05 -13.87
CA ALA A 630 44.88 4.67 -14.44
C ALA A 630 45.38 3.96 -15.71
N ASP A 631 45.01 2.69 -15.91
CA ASP A 631 45.52 1.86 -17.02
C ASP A 631 44.41 0.96 -17.59
N GLU A 632 43.83 1.35 -18.73
CA GLU A 632 42.72 0.65 -19.40
C GLU A 632 43.12 -0.71 -19.99
N GLN A 633 44.42 -1.03 -20.06
CA GLN A 633 44.93 -2.25 -20.72
C GLN A 633 45.16 -3.45 -19.78
N VAL A 634 44.80 -3.36 -18.50
CA VAL A 634 45.11 -4.43 -17.52
C VAL A 634 43.86 -5.22 -17.11
N GLU A 635 43.50 -6.21 -17.93
CA GLU A 635 42.44 -7.21 -17.64
C GLU A 635 42.78 -8.15 -16.45
N ALA A 636 43.98 -8.06 -15.87
CA ALA A 636 44.53 -9.09 -14.99
C ALA A 636 44.22 -8.96 -13.48
N TYR A 637 43.53 -7.91 -13.02
CA TYR A 637 43.29 -7.72 -11.58
C TYR A 637 41.86 -8.10 -11.15
N PRO A 638 41.68 -9.09 -10.26
CA PRO A 638 40.36 -9.51 -9.77
C PRO A 638 39.85 -8.51 -8.71
N LEU A 639 39.47 -7.32 -9.16
CA LEU A 639 38.93 -6.27 -8.30
C LEU A 639 37.65 -6.74 -7.60
N GLY A 640 36.78 -7.49 -8.30
CA GLY A 640 35.55 -8.05 -7.73
C GLY A 640 35.80 -8.95 -6.51
N PRO A 641 36.62 -10.02 -6.63
CA PRO A 641 37.00 -10.85 -5.49
C PRO A 641 37.68 -10.08 -4.34
N THR A 642 38.49 -9.06 -4.65
CA THR A 642 39.15 -8.24 -3.62
C THR A 642 38.16 -7.37 -2.86
N ILE A 643 37.20 -6.74 -3.56
CA ILE A 643 36.07 -6.04 -2.95
C ILE A 643 35.25 -6.99 -2.09
N ALA A 644 34.94 -8.19 -2.57
CA ALA A 644 34.19 -9.19 -1.81
C ALA A 644 34.90 -9.60 -0.51
N LEU A 645 36.21 -9.85 -0.56
CA LEU A 645 37.00 -10.17 0.64
C LEU A 645 37.06 -8.99 1.63
N ALA A 646 37.25 -7.77 1.14
CA ALA A 646 37.22 -6.58 1.98
C ALA A 646 35.85 -6.38 2.62
N TYR A 647 34.76 -6.56 1.86
CA TYR A 647 33.39 -6.48 2.35
C TYR A 647 33.12 -7.52 3.43
N LEU A 648 33.51 -8.79 3.24
CA LEU A 648 33.31 -9.84 4.23
C LEU A 648 34.06 -9.54 5.54
N SER A 649 35.31 -9.07 5.45
CA SER A 649 36.10 -8.69 6.63
C SER A 649 35.48 -7.50 7.37
N VAL A 650 35.06 -6.47 6.65
CA VAL A 650 34.40 -5.29 7.24
C VAL A 650 33.03 -5.66 7.82
N LEU A 651 32.30 -6.57 7.18
CA LEU A 651 31.01 -7.05 7.66
C LEU A 651 31.16 -7.74 9.03
N GLU A 652 32.18 -8.57 9.23
CA GLU A 652 32.44 -9.22 10.52
C GLU A 652 32.68 -8.18 11.64
N ASP A 653 33.48 -7.15 11.36
CA ASP A 653 33.70 -6.03 12.29
C ASP A 653 32.40 -5.27 12.59
N CYS A 654 31.57 -5.02 11.56
CA CYS A 654 30.29 -4.35 11.70
C CYS A 654 29.29 -5.18 12.49
N GLU A 655 29.19 -6.49 12.25
CA GLU A 655 28.33 -7.40 13.00
C GLU A 655 28.69 -7.42 14.48
N LEU A 656 29.99 -7.47 14.79
CA LEU A 656 30.47 -7.39 16.17
C LEU A 656 30.15 -6.03 16.82
N HIS A 657 30.33 -4.94 16.09
CA HIS A 657 30.02 -3.59 16.57
C HIS A 657 28.53 -3.41 16.83
N CYS A 658 27.68 -3.69 15.83
CA CYS A 658 26.22 -3.58 15.93
C CYS A 658 25.66 -4.48 17.02
N SER A 659 26.21 -5.69 17.22
CA SER A 659 25.80 -6.59 18.31
C SER A 659 26.10 -6.00 19.69
N LYS A 660 27.31 -5.47 19.91
CA LYS A 660 27.69 -4.81 21.17
C LYS A 660 26.86 -3.56 21.44
N GLU A 661 26.72 -2.71 20.44
CA GLU A 661 25.94 -1.47 20.51
C GLU A 661 24.46 -1.78 20.76
N GLY A 662 23.90 -2.78 20.07
CA GLY A 662 22.52 -3.23 20.28
C GLY A 662 22.27 -3.75 21.69
N ALA A 663 23.22 -4.47 22.30
CA ALA A 663 23.13 -4.88 23.70
C ALA A 663 23.18 -3.69 24.66
N GLU A 664 23.98 -2.67 24.35
CA GLU A 664 24.00 -1.42 25.12
C GLU A 664 22.69 -0.64 25.01
N VAL A 665 22.16 -0.47 23.81
CA VAL A 665 20.86 0.19 23.56
C VAL A 665 19.73 -0.54 24.29
N LYS A 666 19.73 -1.87 24.30
CA LYS A 666 18.77 -2.66 25.11
C LYS A 666 18.86 -2.34 26.60
N ARG A 667 20.06 -2.20 27.17
CA ARG A 667 20.26 -1.78 28.57
C ARG A 667 19.80 -0.35 28.84
N LEU A 668 19.88 0.53 27.84
CA LEU A 668 19.35 1.90 27.90
C LEU A 668 17.82 1.96 27.72
N GLY A 669 17.16 0.81 27.56
CA GLY A 669 15.71 0.68 27.44
C GLY A 669 15.20 0.46 26.01
N GLY A 670 16.06 0.37 24.99
CA GLY A 670 15.66 0.16 23.59
C GLY A 670 15.41 1.46 22.81
N LEU A 671 14.63 1.39 21.72
CA LEU A 671 14.23 2.54 20.90
C LEU A 671 13.12 3.35 21.58
N HIS A 672 13.29 4.66 21.74
CA HIS A 672 12.22 5.57 22.18
C HIS A 672 11.40 6.03 20.97
N VAL A 673 10.07 5.98 21.05
CA VAL A 673 9.23 6.51 19.96
C VAL A 673 8.27 7.57 20.48
N ILE A 674 8.29 8.74 19.83
CA ILE A 674 7.44 9.88 20.17
C ILE A 674 6.47 10.15 19.02
N GLY A 675 5.18 9.92 19.25
CA GLY A 675 4.13 10.42 18.37
C GLY A 675 3.77 11.86 18.74
N THR A 676 3.99 12.82 17.86
CA THR A 676 3.78 14.25 18.16
C THR A 676 2.32 14.70 18.05
N SER A 677 1.48 13.89 17.39
CA SER A 677 0.04 14.09 17.19
C SER A 677 -0.62 12.72 16.98
N LEU A 678 -1.93 12.62 17.24
CA LEU A 678 -2.73 11.44 16.85
C LEU A 678 -3.04 11.51 15.35
N HIS A 679 -2.92 10.38 14.67
CA HIS A 679 -3.34 10.25 13.27
C HIS A 679 -4.85 10.11 13.15
N GLU A 680 -5.36 10.17 11.92
CA GLU A 680 -6.79 10.00 11.61
C GLU A 680 -7.35 8.62 12.01
N SER A 681 -6.47 7.65 12.26
CA SER A 681 -6.82 6.30 12.71
C SER A 681 -5.86 5.82 13.78
N ARG A 682 -6.41 5.13 14.79
CA ARG A 682 -5.65 4.45 15.85
C ARG A 682 -4.69 3.41 15.31
N ARG A 683 -5.01 2.84 14.15
CA ARG A 683 -4.17 1.86 13.46
C ARG A 683 -2.81 2.43 13.09
N ILE A 684 -2.80 3.62 12.49
CA ILE A 684 -1.58 4.32 12.07
C ILE A 684 -0.74 4.68 13.32
N ASP A 685 -1.39 5.12 14.39
CA ASP A 685 -0.69 5.35 15.66
C ASP A 685 -0.06 4.06 16.21
N ASN A 686 -0.77 2.93 16.13
CA ASN A 686 -0.25 1.64 16.59
C ASN A 686 0.93 1.12 15.75
N GLN A 687 1.06 1.55 14.49
CA GLN A 687 2.23 1.26 13.66
C GLN A 687 3.46 2.05 14.12
N LEU A 688 3.27 3.25 14.67
CA LEU A 688 4.35 4.10 15.19
C LEU A 688 4.75 3.78 16.63
N ARG A 689 3.95 3.04 17.42
CA ARG A 689 4.26 2.79 18.84
C ARG A 689 5.47 1.85 19.05
N GLY A 690 6.48 2.32 19.79
CA GLY A 690 7.63 1.56 20.31
C GLY A 690 7.87 1.80 21.82
N GLU A 691 8.69 0.96 22.47
CA GLU A 691 8.70 0.69 23.93
C GLU A 691 9.49 1.68 24.83
N GLN A 692 9.01 2.06 26.05
CA GLN A 692 9.85 2.46 27.21
C GLN A 692 9.11 2.50 28.57
N GLU A 693 9.90 2.35 29.65
CA GLU A 693 9.64 2.58 31.08
C GLU A 693 9.12 3.95 31.54
N ASP A 694 8.25 3.87 32.55
CA ASP A 694 7.75 4.97 33.38
C ASP A 694 8.83 5.62 34.26
N LYS A 695 8.78 6.96 34.37
CA LYS A 695 9.20 7.67 35.58
C LYS A 695 8.35 8.91 35.88
N GLU A 696 8.34 9.20 37.18
CA GLU A 696 7.53 10.15 37.95
C GLU A 696 7.17 11.47 37.25
N THR A 697 5.88 11.79 37.40
CA THR A 697 5.23 13.06 37.07
C THR A 697 5.99 14.23 37.73
N LEU A 698 6.85 14.91 36.98
CA LEU A 698 7.25 16.26 37.35
C LEU A 698 6.01 17.14 37.24
N ASP A 699 5.60 17.72 38.36
CA ASP A 699 4.50 18.67 38.45
C ASP A 699 4.79 19.86 37.53
N ARG A 700 4.04 19.98 36.42
CA ARG A 700 4.28 21.02 35.40
C ARG A 700 2.98 21.71 35.00
N PRO A 701 2.98 23.05 34.90
CA PRO A 701 1.76 23.88 34.83
C PRO A 701 0.95 23.72 33.53
N ASP A 702 1.53 23.19 32.45
CA ASP A 702 0.89 23.13 31.12
C ASP A 702 0.39 21.72 30.72
N LEU A 703 0.66 20.70 31.55
CA LEU A 703 0.24 19.32 31.29
C LEU A 703 -1.19 19.12 31.77
N TRP A 704 -2.10 18.83 30.85
CA TRP A 704 -3.47 18.47 31.20
C TRP A 704 -3.55 16.98 31.48
N SER A 705 -3.39 16.59 32.75
CA SER A 705 -3.50 15.19 33.20
C SER A 705 -4.95 14.69 33.35
N GLY A 706 -5.94 15.43 32.82
CA GLY A 706 -7.35 15.09 32.93
C GLY A 706 -7.75 13.93 32.02
N SER A 707 -8.07 12.77 32.60
CA SER A 707 -8.63 11.59 31.89
C SER A 707 -9.79 11.92 30.94
N ALA A 708 -10.56 12.97 31.22
CA ALA A 708 -11.67 13.42 30.39
C ALA A 708 -11.23 13.96 29.00
N ILE A 709 -10.12 14.70 28.93
CA ILE A 709 -9.65 15.32 27.68
C ILE A 709 -9.07 14.24 26.76
N VAL A 710 -8.27 13.33 27.32
CA VAL A 710 -7.76 12.16 26.57
C VAL A 710 -8.91 11.32 26.03
N LYS A 711 -9.97 11.09 26.81
CA LYS A 711 -11.18 10.39 26.34
C LYS A 711 -11.86 11.13 25.18
N GLN A 712 -11.95 12.46 25.23
CA GLN A 712 -12.52 13.25 24.13
C GLN A 712 -11.65 13.19 22.87
N LEU A 713 -10.33 13.26 22.99
CA LEU A 713 -9.39 13.12 21.86
C LEU A 713 -9.54 11.75 21.18
N LEU A 714 -9.59 10.67 21.96
CA LEU A 714 -9.82 9.33 21.43
C LEU A 714 -11.21 9.19 20.77
N ALA A 715 -12.23 9.84 21.32
CA ALA A 715 -13.56 9.86 20.70
C ALA A 715 -13.57 10.63 19.36
N LEU A 716 -12.84 11.74 19.26
CA LEU A 716 -12.67 12.47 18.00
C LEU A 716 -11.96 11.61 16.94
N GLN A 717 -10.93 10.88 17.34
CA GLN A 717 -10.23 9.95 16.44
C GLN A 717 -11.15 8.84 15.93
N ILE A 718 -11.99 8.25 16.79
CA ILE A 718 -13.00 7.25 16.39
C ILE A 718 -14.01 7.86 15.41
N ASN A 719 -14.38 9.14 15.58
CA ASN A 719 -15.27 9.81 14.64
C ASN A 719 -14.62 10.04 13.27
N ALA A 720 -13.32 10.36 13.24
CA ALA A 720 -12.55 10.44 11.99
C ALA A 720 -12.49 9.08 11.28
N GLU A 721 -12.22 7.99 12.00
CA GLU A 721 -12.25 6.62 11.45
C GLU A 721 -13.61 6.31 10.80
N LYS A 722 -14.72 6.60 11.50
CA LYS A 722 -16.08 6.40 10.96
C LYS A 722 -16.36 7.26 9.73
N TYR A 723 -15.87 8.49 9.71
CA TYR A 723 -16.03 9.39 8.58
C TYR A 723 -15.35 8.84 7.32
N PHE A 724 -14.07 8.45 7.42
CA PHE A 724 -13.34 7.87 6.30
C PHE A 724 -13.87 6.51 5.87
N PHE A 725 -14.33 5.69 6.81
CA PHE A 725 -15.07 4.47 6.49
C PHE A 725 -16.34 4.78 5.67
N GLY A 726 -17.08 5.83 6.03
CA GLY A 726 -18.26 6.27 5.28
C GLY A 726 -17.93 6.70 3.85
N ILE A 727 -16.83 7.41 3.64
CA ILE A 727 -16.34 7.81 2.31
C ILE A 727 -16.03 6.56 1.47
N ARG A 728 -15.19 5.65 1.98
CA ARG A 728 -14.82 4.43 1.25
C ARG A 728 -16.02 3.57 0.92
N LYS A 729 -16.93 3.40 1.88
CA LYS A 729 -18.17 2.66 1.67
C LYS A 729 -18.99 3.27 0.52
N SER A 730 -19.15 4.60 0.50
CA SER A 730 -19.88 5.29 -0.57
C SER A 730 -19.17 5.12 -1.91
N LEU A 731 -17.84 5.24 -1.94
CA LEU A 731 -17.04 5.05 -3.15
C LEU A 731 -17.23 3.64 -3.75
N VAL A 732 -17.22 2.61 -2.91
CA VAL A 732 -17.47 1.21 -3.33
C VAL A 732 -18.90 1.04 -3.83
N GLU A 733 -19.90 1.62 -3.16
CA GLU A 733 -21.30 1.54 -3.61
C GLU A 733 -21.50 2.18 -5.00
N PHE A 734 -20.82 3.29 -5.30
CA PHE A 734 -20.82 3.88 -6.63
C PHE A 734 -20.06 3.04 -7.66
N ASP A 735 -18.90 2.49 -7.29
CA ASP A 735 -18.09 1.68 -8.21
C ASP A 735 -18.75 0.34 -8.52
N GLU A 736 -19.53 -0.25 -7.60
CA GLU A 736 -20.29 -1.49 -7.83
C GLU A 736 -21.31 -1.35 -8.96
N VAL A 737 -21.92 -0.17 -9.14
CA VAL A 737 -22.81 0.10 -10.29
C VAL A 737 -22.01 0.14 -11.60
N LEU A 738 -20.84 0.80 -11.57
CA LEU A 738 -19.95 0.90 -12.73
C LEU A 738 -19.27 -0.44 -13.06
N GLU A 739 -19.05 -1.29 -12.07
CA GLU A 739 -18.41 -2.60 -12.20
C GLU A 739 -19.22 -3.50 -13.14
N VAL A 740 -20.55 -3.52 -13.00
CA VAL A 740 -21.42 -4.33 -13.89
C VAL A 740 -21.29 -3.89 -15.34
N GLN A 741 -21.37 -2.57 -15.59
CA GLN A 741 -21.24 -2.01 -16.94
C GLN A 741 -19.87 -2.28 -17.54
N ARG A 742 -18.83 -2.01 -16.75
CA ARG A 742 -17.44 -2.20 -17.14
C ARG A 742 -17.13 -3.65 -17.44
N LYS A 743 -17.58 -4.58 -16.59
CA LYS A 743 -17.36 -6.01 -16.80
C LYS A 743 -17.92 -6.45 -18.14
N HIS A 744 -19.15 -6.05 -18.46
CA HIS A 744 -19.76 -6.36 -19.75
C HIS A 744 -18.95 -5.78 -20.94
N VAL A 745 -18.57 -4.50 -20.86
CA VAL A 745 -17.79 -3.85 -21.93
C VAL A 745 -16.40 -4.46 -22.05
N TYR A 746 -15.73 -4.75 -20.94
CA TYR A 746 -14.38 -5.31 -20.93
C TYR A 746 -14.38 -6.75 -21.43
N ASP A 747 -15.32 -7.58 -20.99
CA ASP A 747 -15.48 -8.95 -21.48
C ASP A 747 -15.72 -8.97 -23.01
N LEU A 748 -16.56 -8.05 -23.52
CA LEU A 748 -16.78 -7.91 -24.96
C LEU A 748 -15.50 -7.46 -25.70
N ARG A 749 -14.79 -6.45 -25.17
CA ARG A 749 -13.54 -5.98 -25.77
C ARG A 749 -12.48 -7.08 -25.80
N GLN A 750 -12.34 -7.82 -24.71
CA GLN A 750 -11.38 -8.92 -24.63
C GLN A 750 -11.77 -10.07 -25.56
N SER A 751 -13.05 -10.39 -25.69
CA SER A 751 -13.57 -11.32 -26.69
C SER A 751 -13.18 -10.88 -28.12
N ILE A 752 -13.30 -9.60 -28.45
CA ILE A 752 -12.93 -9.07 -29.77
C ILE A 752 -11.41 -9.09 -29.99
N LEU A 753 -10.62 -8.78 -28.95
CA LEU A 753 -9.16 -8.71 -29.05
C LEU A 753 -8.49 -10.09 -29.07
N THR A 754 -9.05 -11.07 -28.35
CA THR A 754 -8.45 -12.41 -28.14
C THR A 754 -9.21 -13.53 -28.83
N GLY A 755 -10.41 -13.28 -29.35
CA GLY A 755 -11.28 -14.27 -29.97
C GLY A 755 -11.05 -14.44 -31.48
N ASN A 756 -11.39 -15.62 -32.00
CA ASN A 756 -11.47 -15.87 -33.44
C ASN A 756 -12.68 -15.13 -34.05
N ASN A 757 -12.60 -14.74 -35.34
CA ASN A 757 -13.65 -13.98 -36.05
C ASN A 757 -15.07 -14.56 -35.92
N GLU A 758 -15.24 -15.88 -35.88
CA GLU A 758 -16.54 -16.54 -35.74
C GLU A 758 -17.17 -16.33 -34.34
N SER A 759 -16.35 -16.35 -33.28
CA SER A 759 -16.76 -16.12 -31.89
C SER A 759 -17.18 -14.66 -31.67
N CYS A 760 -16.44 -13.73 -32.27
CA CYS A 760 -16.74 -12.29 -32.20
C CYS A 760 -18.08 -11.96 -32.86
N THR A 761 -18.38 -12.58 -34.00
CA THR A 761 -19.61 -12.31 -34.76
C THR A 761 -20.85 -12.81 -34.00
N GLN A 762 -20.77 -13.97 -33.33
CA GLN A 762 -21.87 -14.47 -32.51
C GLN A 762 -22.08 -13.64 -31.24
N HIS A 763 -21.01 -13.17 -30.61
CA HIS A 763 -21.08 -12.35 -29.39
C HIS A 763 -21.56 -10.92 -29.62
N ILE A 764 -21.30 -10.32 -30.78
CA ILE A 764 -21.81 -8.98 -31.14
C ILE A 764 -23.32 -9.04 -31.49
N PHE A 765 -23.80 -10.19 -31.97
CA PHE A 765 -25.20 -10.40 -32.33
C PHE A 765 -26.12 -10.71 -31.13
N GLN A 766 -25.55 -11.25 -30.04
CA GLN A 766 -26.24 -11.50 -28.77
C GLN A 766 -26.18 -10.28 -27.87
#